data_AF-A0A357BK38-F1
#
_entry.id   AF-A0A357BK38-F1
#
_cell.length_a   1.000
_cell.length_b   1.000
_cell.length_c   1.000
_cell.angle_alpha   90.00
_cell.angle_beta   90.00
_cell.angle_gamma   90.00
#
_symmetry.space_group_name_H-M   'P 1'
#
loop_
_entity.id
_entity.type
_entity.pdbx_description
1 polymer ?
#
loop_
_entity_poly.entity_id
_entity_poly.type
_entity_poly.pdbx_seq_one_letter_code
_entity_poly.pdbx_strand_id
1 'polypeptide(L)'
;MQIQYRLPDNLDQEINELEGLIAKCKQGEMSPAELKLHRVPFGVYEQRKSDTYMVRVRCAAGCITPEQLIKIAELATRYGSDKIHLTTRQEIQIHYVTLDNLIPVMRGLKETGLASRGGGGNTVRNIMSQEDAGISLDEAFDTTPYALALTSRLIAESDSWTLPRKFKIAFSGSSEDRGYATIADVGFITRIKDGQKGFKVYVAGGLGAKSDAGHFLLDFIEDDQVYAVTTAVKRIFWKYGNRKNKHAARLRFLWNTLGPEEFQKRFDEEYQAVKTQNLPPLTIEAIDNSGRSPVLREGKIEDQNDFELWEKRFVQPQKQKGIFSIIVPVHLGYLDNAQAVRLGQFLRPFGENVLRMSKDQNFLIRNIPETYLGNVYLFLKDTLDHFNRPLFIDKMISCAGASTCQLGICLSRPAANAVIKALSRYEIPAKALDTLSDIRINISGCPNACGQHPIAHLGFFGKVARKGDKVYPAYNVVAGAVVRDGETKLNEKLGEISARDIPAFIQEALKRYLSKSSEHKNFEAYLEREGKEDLRKLCAQYKEIPSFEEDKNTYFDWDSDKLFSVADRGKGECSAGLFDLIDMDLKMIEETRKKLDAGEAPEKKPEHLRTIVYYAARALLITRGCEPKTEKELHENFTTHFIHTGLVAGRFQPLLEMARERNDASLCARAQDVLALADRVKLLYEIMDNAFQFKINECAALPTAGVPQHPGAFPSREITTSPPSLPKIVKDFRGVTCPMNFVKTKMALAKLQPRELLEIWLDDGQPIENVPGSVREEGHAILEQKKINDYWAVVIEKK
;
A
#
# COMPACT_ATOMS: atom_id res chain seq x y z
N MET A 1 0.43 26.17 16.72
CA MET A 1 -0.01 24.77 16.86
C MET A 1 0.51 24.03 15.65
N GLN A 2 1.15 22.88 15.86
CA GLN A 2 2.02 22.24 14.87
C GLN A 2 1.17 21.41 13.90
N ILE A 3 1.27 21.70 12.59
CA ILE A 3 0.52 20.96 11.55
C ILE A 3 1.31 19.71 11.17
N GLN A 4 1.26 18.74 12.08
CA GLN A 4 2.12 17.58 11.99
C GLN A 4 1.45 16.36 12.63
N TYR A 5 1.66 15.21 11.98
CA TYR A 5 1.32 13.92 12.57
C TYR A 5 2.44 13.50 13.54
N ARG A 6 2.09 12.72 14.57
CA ARG A 6 3.06 12.24 15.56
C ARG A 6 3.82 11.04 14.99
N LEU A 7 5.15 11.10 15.09
CA LEU A 7 6.02 9.96 14.77
C LEU A 7 5.89 8.89 15.86
N PRO A 8 6.04 7.60 15.52
CA PRO A 8 6.00 6.55 16.51
C PRO A 8 7.30 6.54 17.35
N ASP A 9 7.17 6.25 18.65
CA ASP A 9 8.29 6.28 19.61
C ASP A 9 9.41 5.29 19.25
N ASN A 10 9.06 4.17 18.60
CA ASN A 10 10.01 3.13 18.21
C ASN A 10 10.76 3.42 16.90
N LEU A 11 10.55 4.57 16.24
CA LEU A 11 11.14 4.86 14.93
C LEU A 11 12.68 4.80 14.95
N ASP A 12 13.34 5.27 16.00
CA ASP A 12 14.81 5.20 16.13
C ASP A 12 15.32 3.77 16.14
N GLN A 13 14.63 2.91 16.90
CA GLN A 13 14.98 1.51 16.98
C GLN A 13 14.90 0.86 15.60
N GLU A 14 13.82 1.08 14.86
CA GLU A 14 13.64 0.48 13.54
C GLU A 14 14.64 1.04 12.50
N ILE A 15 15.01 2.33 12.60
CA ILE A 15 16.08 2.92 11.76
C ILE A 15 17.42 2.23 12.06
N ASN A 16 17.75 2.01 13.34
CA ASN A 16 18.98 1.30 13.74
C ASN A 16 18.97 -0.16 13.30
N GLU A 17 17.81 -0.83 13.37
CA GLU A 17 17.64 -2.18 12.86
C GLU A 17 17.89 -2.23 11.34
N LEU A 18 17.32 -1.30 10.57
CA LEU A 18 17.57 -1.20 9.13
C LEU A 18 19.05 -0.91 8.82
N GLU A 19 19.71 -0.06 9.59
CA GLU A 19 21.14 0.22 9.47
C GLU A 19 21.98 -1.07 9.62
N GLY A 20 21.68 -1.88 10.63
CA GLY A 20 22.31 -3.19 10.82
C GLY A 20 22.07 -4.16 9.66
N LEU A 21 20.84 -4.18 9.11
CA LEU A 21 20.51 -5.03 7.95
C LEU A 21 21.23 -4.57 6.68
N ILE A 22 21.38 -3.25 6.48
CA ILE A 22 22.18 -2.69 5.39
C ILE A 22 23.65 -3.12 5.52
N ALA A 23 24.22 -3.08 6.73
CA ALA A 23 25.61 -3.51 6.97
C ALA A 23 25.81 -4.99 6.65
N LYS A 24 24.91 -5.86 7.11
CA LYS A 24 24.92 -7.30 6.77
C LYS A 24 24.83 -7.56 5.28
N CYS A 25 23.99 -6.80 4.58
CA CYS A 25 23.85 -6.94 3.13
C CYS A 25 25.14 -6.56 2.40
N LYS A 26 25.82 -5.50 2.83
CA LYS A 26 27.12 -5.09 2.28
C LYS A 26 28.24 -6.09 2.56
N GLN A 27 28.18 -6.78 3.70
CA GLN A 27 29.13 -7.83 4.07
C GLN A 27 28.86 -9.16 3.35
N GLY A 28 27.76 -9.27 2.60
CA GLY A 28 27.36 -10.50 1.90
C GLY A 28 26.64 -11.52 2.81
N GLU A 29 26.37 -11.17 4.07
CA GLU A 29 25.63 -12.01 5.02
C GLU A 29 24.11 -12.02 4.75
N MET A 30 23.62 -11.07 3.95
CA MET A 30 22.22 -10.92 3.57
C MET A 30 22.10 -10.56 2.08
N SER A 31 21.15 -11.17 1.38
CA SER A 31 20.91 -10.85 -0.02
C SER A 31 20.19 -9.49 -0.21
N PRO A 32 20.37 -8.80 -1.35
CA PRO A 32 19.58 -7.60 -1.65
C PRO A 32 18.06 -7.86 -1.70
N ALA A 33 17.65 -9.09 -2.01
CA ALA A 33 16.25 -9.52 -2.01
C ALA A 33 15.66 -9.59 -0.59
N GLU A 34 16.45 -10.02 0.40
CA GLU A 34 16.08 -9.97 1.82
C GLU A 34 16.00 -8.52 2.31
N LEU A 35 17.04 -7.72 2.05
CA LEU A 35 17.07 -6.32 2.48
C LEU A 35 15.88 -5.52 1.93
N LYS A 36 15.45 -5.82 0.70
CA LYS A 36 14.27 -5.25 0.06
C LYS A 36 13.01 -5.35 0.93
N LEU A 37 12.80 -6.46 1.64
CA LEU A 37 11.62 -6.67 2.49
C LEU A 37 11.59 -5.69 3.67
N HIS A 38 12.76 -5.26 4.14
CA HIS A 38 12.88 -4.33 5.26
C HIS A 38 12.91 -2.87 4.81
N ARG A 39 13.57 -2.52 3.70
CA ARG A 39 13.64 -1.11 3.23
C ARG A 39 12.37 -0.62 2.53
N VAL A 40 11.62 -1.50 1.85
CA VAL A 40 10.43 -1.10 1.09
C VAL A 40 9.29 -0.58 1.98
N PRO A 41 9.00 -1.16 3.16
CA PRO A 41 8.12 -0.54 4.16
C PRO A 41 8.53 0.88 4.57
N PHE A 42 9.83 1.18 4.59
CA PHE A 42 10.38 2.53 4.78
C PHE A 42 10.29 3.43 3.55
N GLY A 43 9.52 3.06 2.52
CA GLY A 43 9.35 3.88 1.34
C GLY A 43 10.61 3.98 0.47
N VAL A 44 11.57 3.05 0.63
CA VAL A 44 12.81 3.00 -0.14
C VAL A 44 12.67 2.01 -1.29
N TYR A 45 12.78 2.50 -2.52
CA TYR A 45 12.59 1.72 -3.74
C TYR A 45 13.81 1.81 -4.65
N GLU A 46 14.29 0.68 -5.15
CA GLU A 46 15.36 0.66 -6.14
C GLU A 46 14.88 1.25 -7.48
N GLN A 47 15.76 2.03 -8.11
CA GLN A 47 15.54 2.66 -9.39
C GLN A 47 16.25 1.90 -10.51
N ARG A 48 15.97 2.25 -11.76
CA ARG A 48 16.61 1.62 -12.93
C ARG A 48 18.13 1.76 -12.96
N LYS A 49 18.65 2.88 -12.46
CA LYS A 49 20.09 3.02 -12.23
C LYS A 49 20.45 2.16 -11.01
N SER A 50 21.28 1.15 -11.23
CA SER A 50 21.74 0.22 -10.19
C SER A 50 22.27 0.96 -8.96
N ASP A 51 22.04 0.36 -7.78
CA ASP A 51 22.48 0.87 -6.47
C ASP A 51 21.96 2.27 -6.12
N THR A 52 20.90 2.72 -6.78
CA THR A 52 20.21 3.97 -6.44
C THR A 52 18.77 3.72 -6.05
N TYR A 53 18.32 4.50 -5.06
CA TYR A 53 17.03 4.34 -4.42
C TYR A 53 16.26 5.66 -4.40
N MET A 54 14.95 5.55 -4.60
CA MET A 54 13.99 6.60 -4.29
C MET A 54 13.53 6.45 -2.85
N VAL A 55 13.61 7.53 -2.07
CA VAL A 55 13.05 7.63 -0.72
C VAL A 55 11.78 8.45 -0.77
N ARG A 56 10.66 7.86 -0.34
CA ARG A 56 9.37 8.54 -0.29
C ARG A 56 9.07 9.08 1.11
N VAL A 57 8.94 10.38 1.23
CA VAL A 57 8.63 11.10 2.49
C VAL A 57 7.13 11.20 2.70
N ARG A 58 6.64 10.74 3.84
CA ARG A 58 5.23 10.82 4.22
C ARG A 58 4.89 12.25 4.64
N CYS A 59 3.82 12.80 4.04
CA CYS A 59 3.31 14.13 4.34
C CYS A 59 1.79 14.05 4.48
N ALA A 60 1.32 13.73 5.68
CA ALA A 60 -0.10 13.46 5.95
C ALA A 60 -0.97 14.66 5.57
N ALA A 61 -2.12 14.41 4.92
CA ALA A 61 -3.02 15.44 4.38
C ALA A 61 -2.33 16.42 3.40
N GLY A 62 -1.18 16.05 2.83
CA GLY A 62 -0.35 16.93 2.02
C GLY A 62 0.30 18.08 2.78
N CYS A 63 0.23 18.06 4.11
CA CYS A 63 0.77 19.12 4.95
C CYS A 63 2.29 19.06 5.01
N ILE A 64 2.93 20.22 4.86
CA ILE A 64 4.36 20.39 5.04
C ILE A 64 4.65 21.83 5.48
N THR A 65 5.51 22.00 6.49
CA THR A 65 5.93 23.34 6.92
C THR A 65 7.04 23.89 6.02
N PRO A 66 7.27 25.22 5.99
CA PRO A 66 8.40 25.79 5.27
C PRO A 66 9.76 25.20 5.68
N GLU A 67 9.98 24.95 6.98
CA GLU A 67 11.21 24.31 7.49
C GLU A 67 11.37 22.88 6.99
N GLN A 68 10.28 22.12 6.95
CA GLN A 68 10.30 20.76 6.44
C GLN A 68 10.66 20.72 4.95
N LEU A 69 10.11 21.64 4.13
CA LEU A 69 10.47 21.72 2.71
C LEU A 69 11.96 22.00 2.52
N ILE A 70 12.51 22.97 3.26
CA ILE A 70 13.94 23.32 3.21
C ILE A 70 14.78 22.10 3.58
N LYS A 71 14.46 21.44 4.70
CA LYS A 71 15.20 20.26 5.15
C LYS A 71 15.19 19.14 4.11
N ILE A 72 14.06 18.84 3.49
CA ILE A 72 13.97 17.81 2.45
C ILE A 72 14.85 18.20 1.24
N ALA A 73 14.82 19.46 0.81
CA ALA A 73 15.64 19.95 -0.30
C ALA A 73 17.14 19.90 -0.01
N GLU A 74 17.55 20.22 1.23
CA GLU A 74 18.94 20.08 1.69
C GLU A 74 19.40 18.62 1.70
N LEU A 75 18.55 17.71 2.20
CA LEU A 75 18.82 16.27 2.18
C LEU A 75 18.92 15.73 0.76
N ALA A 76 18.02 16.15 -0.13
CA ALA A 76 18.06 15.79 -1.55
C ALA A 76 19.36 16.27 -2.20
N THR A 77 19.75 17.53 -1.97
CA THR A 77 20.99 18.11 -2.51
C THR A 77 22.23 17.36 -2.03
N ARG A 78 22.25 16.95 -0.75
CA ARG A 78 23.41 16.28 -0.17
C ARG A 78 23.51 14.81 -0.56
N TYR A 79 22.38 14.12 -0.67
CA TYR A 79 22.36 12.65 -0.68
C TYR A 79 21.65 12.02 -1.90
N GLY A 80 21.00 12.82 -2.75
CA GLY A 80 20.20 12.36 -3.89
C GLY A 80 20.35 13.26 -5.12
N SER A 81 19.23 13.61 -5.75
CA SER A 81 19.17 14.53 -6.90
C SER A 81 19.11 16.01 -6.51
N ASP A 82 19.43 16.85 -7.49
CA ASP A 82 19.22 18.31 -7.53
C ASP A 82 17.75 18.75 -7.54
N LYS A 83 16.81 17.82 -7.68
CA LYS A 83 15.36 18.06 -7.63
C LYS A 83 14.64 17.13 -6.66
N ILE A 84 13.57 17.65 -6.06
CA ILE A 84 12.55 16.86 -5.35
C ILE A 84 11.34 16.64 -6.25
N HIS A 85 10.58 15.57 -5.99
CA HIS A 85 9.40 15.23 -6.79
C HIS A 85 8.11 15.12 -5.95
N LEU A 86 7.15 15.98 -6.24
CA LEU A 86 5.79 15.95 -5.70
C LEU A 86 4.96 14.84 -6.36
N THR A 87 4.15 14.17 -5.56
CA THR A 87 3.44 12.97 -6.01
C THR A 87 1.94 13.16 -6.00
N THR A 88 1.25 12.31 -6.75
CA THR A 88 -0.22 12.22 -6.80
C THR A 88 -0.87 11.72 -5.50
N ARG A 89 -0.08 11.55 -4.44
CA ARG A 89 -0.54 11.21 -3.08
C ARG A 89 -0.14 12.25 -2.03
N GLN A 90 0.23 13.45 -2.49
CA GLN A 90 0.64 14.56 -1.62
C GLN A 90 1.86 14.19 -0.75
N GLU A 91 2.79 13.43 -1.33
CA GLU A 91 4.08 13.04 -0.73
C GLU A 91 5.23 13.64 -1.56
N ILE A 92 6.43 13.70 -0.98
CA ILE A 92 7.67 14.09 -1.68
C ILE A 92 8.58 12.88 -1.89
N GLN A 93 9.25 12.80 -3.03
CA GLN A 93 10.27 11.80 -3.32
C GLN A 93 11.64 12.45 -3.49
N ILE A 94 12.64 11.85 -2.84
CA ILE A 94 14.06 12.12 -3.09
C ILE A 94 14.56 10.96 -3.95
N HIS A 95 15.11 11.27 -5.12
CA HIS A 95 15.63 10.27 -6.04
C HIS A 95 17.16 10.15 -5.94
N TYR A 96 17.68 9.03 -6.42
CA TYR A 96 19.09 8.72 -6.58
C TYR A 96 19.91 8.65 -5.29
N VAL A 97 19.26 8.28 -4.17
CA VAL A 97 19.94 8.06 -2.89
C VAL A 97 20.67 6.72 -2.93
N THR A 98 21.93 6.68 -2.49
CA THR A 98 22.69 5.43 -2.37
C THR A 98 22.35 4.68 -1.09
N LEU A 99 22.74 3.41 -1.00
CA LEU A 99 22.47 2.59 0.19
C LEU A 99 23.12 3.16 1.47
N ASP A 100 24.34 3.70 1.37
CA ASP A 100 25.04 4.40 2.46
C ASP A 100 24.28 5.63 2.97
N ASN A 101 23.58 6.31 2.07
CA ASN A 101 22.96 7.58 2.37
C ASN A 101 21.50 7.46 2.88
N LEU A 102 20.93 6.25 2.91
CA LEU A 102 19.57 6.03 3.40
C LEU A 102 19.39 6.45 4.86
N ILE A 103 20.27 5.99 5.73
CA ILE A 103 20.17 6.25 7.18
C ILE A 103 20.37 7.75 7.48
N PRO A 104 21.38 8.45 6.93
CA PRO A 104 21.48 9.90 7.05
C PRO A 104 20.22 10.66 6.61
N VAL A 105 19.60 10.25 5.49
CA VAL A 105 18.34 10.86 5.03
C VAL A 105 17.22 10.62 6.03
N MET A 106 17.03 9.39 6.51
CA MET A 106 15.97 9.06 7.47
C MET A 106 16.12 9.81 8.80
N ARG A 107 17.35 9.88 9.34
CA ARG A 107 17.64 10.62 10.56
C ARG A 107 17.41 12.12 10.37
N GLY A 108 17.82 12.68 9.23
CA GLY A 108 17.59 14.10 8.90
C GLY A 108 16.11 14.46 8.72
N LEU A 109 15.28 13.56 8.20
CA LEU A 109 13.82 13.76 8.12
C LEU A 109 13.20 13.78 9.53
N LYS A 110 13.66 12.89 10.42
CA LYS A 110 13.13 12.78 11.78
C LYS A 110 13.38 14.07 12.59
N GLU A 111 14.49 14.78 12.36
CA GLU A 111 14.78 16.06 13.04
C GLU A 111 13.69 17.12 12.84
N THR A 112 12.92 17.05 11.75
CA THR A 112 11.77 17.94 11.47
C THR A 112 10.43 17.23 11.65
N GLY A 113 10.46 16.06 12.30
CA GLY A 113 9.34 15.17 12.58
C GLY A 113 8.70 14.52 11.34
N LEU A 114 9.45 14.40 10.24
CA LEU A 114 9.04 13.65 9.06
C LEU A 114 9.61 12.23 9.09
N ALA A 115 9.00 11.34 8.34
CA ALA A 115 9.52 9.99 8.14
C ALA A 115 9.20 9.46 6.74
N SER A 116 10.04 8.56 6.24
CA SER A 116 9.73 7.77 5.03
C SER A 116 8.93 6.51 5.34
N ARG A 117 8.76 6.21 6.63
CA ARG A 117 8.05 5.05 7.16
C ARG A 117 6.62 5.00 6.60
N GLY A 118 6.34 3.93 5.85
CA GLY A 118 5.04 3.64 5.22
C GLY A 118 4.83 4.35 3.90
N GLY A 119 5.90 4.87 3.30
CA GLY A 119 5.91 5.30 1.91
C GLY A 119 5.83 4.12 0.92
N GLY A 120 6.02 2.89 1.38
CA GLY A 120 6.02 1.70 0.53
C GLY A 120 5.52 0.41 1.17
N GLY A 121 5.70 -0.71 0.46
CA GLY A 121 5.30 -2.04 0.93
C GLY A 121 3.80 -2.27 1.04
N ASN A 122 3.44 -3.34 1.76
CA ASN A 122 2.07 -3.72 2.07
C ASN A 122 1.61 -3.07 3.38
N THR A 123 1.62 -1.74 3.36
CA THR A 123 1.37 -0.88 4.52
C THR A 123 0.17 0.04 4.28
N VAL A 124 -0.32 0.67 5.35
CA VAL A 124 -1.14 1.89 5.26
C VAL A 124 -0.28 3.00 4.65
N ARG A 125 -0.72 3.57 3.52
CA ARG A 125 -0.02 4.65 2.80
C ARG A 125 -0.34 6.02 3.38
N ASN A 126 0.29 7.06 2.84
CA ASN A 126 -0.06 8.44 3.16
C ASN A 126 -1.58 8.66 3.07
N ILE A 127 -2.15 9.24 4.12
CA ILE A 127 -3.57 9.57 4.19
C ILE A 127 -3.76 10.92 3.51
N MET A 128 -4.57 10.94 2.46
CA MET A 128 -4.81 12.15 1.66
C MET A 128 -5.98 12.96 2.24
N SER A 129 -5.96 14.25 1.98
CA SER A 129 -7.08 15.16 2.20
C SER A 129 -7.10 16.15 1.02
N GLN A 130 -8.26 16.69 0.67
CA GLN A 130 -8.32 17.75 -0.34
C GLN A 130 -7.35 18.90 0.01
N GLU A 131 -6.63 19.41 -0.98
CA GLU A 131 -5.57 20.40 -0.80
C GLU A 131 -6.06 21.73 -0.22
N ASP A 132 -7.33 22.07 -0.39
CA ASP A 132 -8.00 23.26 0.15
C ASP A 132 -8.79 22.96 1.44
N ALA A 133 -8.59 21.81 2.09
CA ALA A 133 -9.27 21.48 3.34
C ALA A 133 -9.00 22.54 4.42
N GLY A 134 -10.05 23.05 5.05
CA GLY A 134 -10.02 24.13 6.03
C GLY A 134 -10.22 25.53 5.45
N ILE A 135 -10.11 25.69 4.13
CA ILE A 135 -10.16 26.99 3.44
C ILE A 135 -11.14 27.03 2.26
N SER A 136 -11.58 25.87 1.76
CA SER A 136 -12.54 25.78 0.66
C SER A 136 -13.85 26.48 0.99
N LEU A 137 -14.48 27.08 -0.03
CA LEU A 137 -15.75 27.79 0.10
C LEU A 137 -16.94 26.85 0.28
N ASP A 138 -16.85 25.63 -0.24
CA ASP A 138 -17.96 24.66 -0.31
C ASP A 138 -17.81 23.49 0.66
N GLU A 139 -16.77 23.47 1.50
CA GLU A 139 -16.56 22.36 2.42
C GLU A 139 -17.49 22.42 3.63
N ALA A 140 -17.93 21.26 4.13
CA ALA A 140 -18.74 21.21 5.34
C ALA A 140 -17.91 21.52 6.60
N PHE A 141 -16.71 20.94 6.70
CA PHE A 141 -15.73 21.23 7.75
C PHE A 141 -14.32 20.76 7.35
N ASP A 142 -13.29 21.22 8.08
CA ASP A 142 -11.89 20.90 7.80
C ASP A 142 -11.59 19.42 8.06
N THR A 143 -11.13 18.69 7.04
CA THR A 143 -10.75 17.27 7.15
C THR A 143 -9.30 17.05 7.57
N THR A 144 -8.47 18.09 7.57
CA THR A 144 -7.04 18.02 7.90
C THR A 144 -6.80 17.43 9.31
N PRO A 145 -7.50 17.86 10.37
CA PRO A 145 -7.30 17.30 11.72
C PRO A 145 -7.50 15.80 11.80
N TYR A 146 -8.52 15.27 11.10
CA TYR A 146 -8.84 13.84 11.08
C TYR A 146 -7.77 13.03 10.36
N ALA A 147 -7.28 13.53 9.21
CA ALA A 147 -6.22 12.87 8.45
C ALA A 147 -4.89 12.83 9.24
N LEU A 148 -4.54 13.91 9.96
CA LEU A 148 -3.33 13.96 10.81
C LEU A 148 -3.46 13.03 12.02
N ALA A 149 -4.59 13.08 12.73
CA ALA A 149 -4.83 12.25 13.91
C ALA A 149 -4.87 10.76 13.56
N LEU A 150 -5.57 10.40 12.48
CA LEU A 150 -5.62 9.02 11.99
C LEU A 150 -4.25 8.54 11.53
N THR A 151 -3.45 9.39 10.88
CA THR A 151 -2.07 9.04 10.51
C THR A 151 -1.23 8.77 11.77
N SER A 152 -1.31 9.64 12.77
CA SER A 152 -0.59 9.51 14.04
C SER A 152 -0.91 8.21 14.77
N ARG A 153 -2.18 7.80 14.76
CA ARG A 153 -2.61 6.52 15.35
C ARG A 153 -2.11 5.34 14.53
N LEU A 154 -2.44 5.28 13.23
CA LEU A 154 -2.17 4.11 12.40
C LEU A 154 -0.68 3.86 12.15
N ILE A 155 0.14 4.93 12.09
CA ILE A 155 1.57 4.76 11.89
C ILE A 155 2.20 3.99 13.07
N ALA A 156 1.72 4.17 14.30
CA ALA A 156 2.26 3.46 15.46
C ALA A 156 1.82 1.99 15.57
N GLU A 157 0.75 1.58 14.88
CA GLU A 157 0.20 0.23 14.97
C GLU A 157 0.98 -0.76 14.09
N SER A 158 1.44 -1.88 14.67
CA SER A 158 2.26 -2.89 13.98
C SER A 158 1.53 -3.60 12.83
N ASP A 159 0.23 -3.82 12.96
CA ASP A 159 -0.60 -4.46 11.93
C ASP A 159 -0.82 -3.58 10.68
N SER A 160 -0.54 -2.27 10.77
CA SER A 160 -0.55 -1.35 9.63
C SER A 160 0.61 -1.60 8.64
N TRP A 161 1.52 -2.52 8.96
CA TRP A 161 2.76 -2.79 8.21
C TRP A 161 2.77 -4.13 7.49
N THR A 162 1.84 -5.02 7.83
CA THR A 162 1.80 -6.42 7.38
C THR A 162 0.47 -6.75 6.68
N LEU A 163 -0.11 -5.78 5.99
CA LEU A 163 -1.37 -5.95 5.26
C LEU A 163 -1.15 -6.86 4.03
N PRO A 164 -2.21 -7.39 3.41
CA PRO A 164 -2.06 -8.17 2.16
C PRO A 164 -1.46 -7.35 1.01
N ARG A 165 -1.79 -6.05 0.96
CA ARG A 165 -1.30 -5.11 -0.04
C ARG A 165 -1.42 -3.68 0.49
N LYS A 166 -0.93 -2.69 -0.28
CA LYS A 166 -1.08 -1.26 0.05
C LYS A 166 -2.53 -0.89 0.35
N PHE A 167 -2.73 -0.13 1.42
CA PHE A 167 -4.03 0.35 1.90
C PHE A 167 -4.04 1.88 1.90
N LYS A 168 -4.97 2.49 1.18
CA LYS A 168 -5.03 3.93 0.90
C LYS A 168 -6.29 4.52 1.50
N ILE A 169 -6.12 5.59 2.26
CA ILE A 169 -7.21 6.35 2.88
C ILE A 169 -7.24 7.75 2.28
N ALA A 170 -8.43 8.34 2.14
CA ALA A 170 -8.63 9.69 1.63
C ALA A 170 -9.83 10.39 2.29
N PHE A 171 -9.73 11.71 2.44
CA PHE A 171 -10.78 12.58 2.97
C PHE A 171 -11.14 13.69 1.97
N SER A 172 -12.43 13.90 1.75
CA SER A 172 -12.97 15.04 0.98
C SER A 172 -13.89 15.89 1.85
N GLY A 173 -13.82 17.20 1.67
CA GLY A 173 -14.63 18.17 2.41
C GLY A 173 -15.94 18.55 1.72
N SER A 174 -16.18 18.09 0.50
CA SER A 174 -17.47 18.29 -0.20
C SER A 174 -17.83 17.12 -1.11
N SER A 175 -19.06 17.16 -1.64
CA SER A 175 -19.59 16.17 -2.58
C SER A 175 -18.83 16.13 -3.91
N GLU A 176 -18.09 17.17 -4.27
CA GLU A 176 -17.23 17.19 -5.47
C GLU A 176 -16.04 16.23 -5.37
N ASP A 177 -15.85 15.56 -4.23
CA ASP A 177 -14.79 14.58 -3.98
C ASP A 177 -13.38 15.02 -4.42
N ARG A 178 -13.00 16.27 -4.09
CA ARG A 178 -11.64 16.78 -4.37
C ARG A 178 -10.56 16.03 -3.59
N GLY A 179 -10.95 15.24 -2.59
CA GLY A 179 -10.08 14.40 -1.78
C GLY A 179 -9.79 13.00 -2.34
N TYR A 180 -10.56 12.53 -3.33
CA TYR A 180 -10.50 11.15 -3.87
C TYR A 180 -10.92 10.06 -2.87
N ALA A 181 -11.94 10.35 -2.06
CA ALA A 181 -12.59 9.40 -1.17
C ALA A 181 -13.23 8.24 -1.96
N THR A 182 -13.90 8.51 -3.07
CA THR A 182 -14.61 7.47 -3.85
C THR A 182 -13.70 6.59 -4.69
N ILE A 183 -12.37 6.70 -4.58
CA ILE A 183 -11.41 5.82 -5.26
C ILE A 183 -10.32 5.27 -4.33
N ALA A 184 -10.42 5.54 -3.03
CA ALA A 184 -9.53 5.03 -2.00
C ALA A 184 -9.97 3.63 -1.50
N ASP A 185 -9.08 2.93 -0.79
CA ASP A 185 -9.48 1.67 -0.13
C ASP A 185 -10.49 1.99 1.01
N VAL A 186 -10.35 3.14 1.68
CA VAL A 186 -11.37 3.76 2.56
C VAL A 186 -11.43 5.26 2.27
N GLY A 187 -12.62 5.78 2.01
CA GLY A 187 -12.88 7.17 1.71
C GLY A 187 -13.90 7.78 2.66
N PHE A 188 -13.64 9.01 3.09
CA PHE A 188 -14.54 9.79 3.94
C PHE A 188 -14.92 11.09 3.25
N ILE A 189 -16.20 11.36 3.11
CA ILE A 189 -16.72 12.63 2.59
C ILE A 189 -17.48 13.31 3.72
N THR A 190 -17.13 14.54 4.07
CA THR A 190 -17.76 15.26 5.19
C THR A 190 -19.25 15.43 4.98
N ARG A 191 -20.01 15.28 6.06
CA ARG A 191 -21.45 15.47 6.07
C ARG A 191 -21.89 16.09 7.39
N ILE A 192 -22.91 16.94 7.34
CA ILE A 192 -23.61 17.42 8.53
C ILE A 192 -25.00 16.81 8.50
N LYS A 193 -25.39 16.14 9.59
CA LYS A 193 -26.72 15.56 9.76
C LYS A 193 -27.25 15.99 11.11
N ASP A 194 -28.40 16.67 11.12
CA ASP A 194 -29.06 17.15 12.35
C ASP A 194 -28.13 17.99 13.25
N GLY A 195 -27.23 18.79 12.63
CA GLY A 195 -26.23 19.61 13.33
C GLY A 195 -24.96 18.87 13.77
N GLN A 196 -24.93 17.53 13.68
CA GLN A 196 -23.78 16.70 14.02
C GLN A 196 -22.81 16.60 12.84
N LYS A 197 -21.51 16.77 13.12
CA LYS A 197 -20.44 16.53 12.15
C LYS A 197 -20.22 15.03 11.98
N GLY A 198 -19.98 14.63 10.74
CA GLY A 198 -19.75 13.25 10.41
C GLY A 198 -19.27 13.04 8.99
N PHE A 199 -19.27 11.78 8.57
CA PHE A 199 -18.78 11.40 7.25
C PHE A 199 -19.69 10.37 6.58
N LYS A 200 -19.86 10.51 5.27
CA LYS A 200 -20.27 9.42 4.38
C LYS A 200 -19.04 8.58 4.05
N VAL A 201 -19.20 7.26 3.98
CA VAL A 201 -18.08 6.31 3.85
C VAL A 201 -18.17 5.51 2.55
N TYR A 202 -17.05 5.48 1.84
CA TYR A 202 -16.79 4.61 0.69
C TYR A 202 -15.66 3.63 1.01
N VAL A 203 -15.69 2.43 0.42
CA VAL A 203 -14.65 1.40 0.60
C VAL A 203 -14.29 0.68 -0.68
N ALA A 204 -13.16 -0.02 -0.64
CA ALA A 204 -12.76 -0.96 -1.68
C ALA A 204 -12.59 -0.34 -3.08
N GLY A 205 -12.31 0.96 -3.17
CA GLY A 205 -11.87 1.59 -4.41
C GLY A 205 -10.39 1.33 -4.68
N GLY A 206 -9.93 1.65 -5.89
CA GLY A 206 -8.50 1.78 -6.12
C GLY A 206 -8.04 1.63 -7.55
N LEU A 207 -7.10 2.48 -7.92
CA LEU A 207 -6.49 2.50 -9.25
C LEU A 207 -5.40 1.42 -9.43
N GLY A 208 -5.27 0.91 -10.65
CA GLY A 208 -4.27 -0.07 -11.11
C GLY A 208 -4.62 -0.61 -12.50
N ALA A 209 -3.99 -1.71 -12.93
CA ALA A 209 -4.27 -2.31 -14.24
C ALA A 209 -5.75 -2.75 -14.38
N LYS A 210 -6.32 -3.26 -13.29
CA LYS A 210 -7.77 -3.38 -13.09
C LYS A 210 -8.13 -2.35 -12.03
N SER A 211 -8.77 -1.27 -12.42
CA SER A 211 -9.21 -0.20 -11.50
C SER A 211 -10.67 -0.43 -11.12
N ASP A 212 -11.05 0.08 -9.95
CA ASP A 212 -12.43 0.05 -9.48
C ASP A 212 -12.75 1.32 -8.71
N ALA A 213 -13.99 1.79 -8.83
CA ALA A 213 -14.51 2.85 -8.00
C ALA A 213 -14.79 2.31 -6.58
N GLY A 214 -14.84 3.21 -5.61
CA GLY A 214 -15.21 2.90 -4.24
C GLY A 214 -16.69 2.61 -4.15
N HIS A 215 -17.02 1.60 -3.36
CA HIS A 215 -18.37 1.15 -3.08
C HIS A 215 -18.90 1.89 -1.86
N PHE A 216 -20.16 2.31 -1.91
CA PHE A 216 -20.83 2.92 -0.76
C PHE A 216 -20.89 1.92 0.40
N LEU A 217 -20.57 2.37 1.63
CA LEU A 217 -20.65 1.55 2.83
C LEU A 217 -21.61 2.13 3.87
N LEU A 218 -21.44 3.40 4.24
CA LEU A 218 -22.25 4.05 5.27
C LEU A 218 -22.67 5.45 4.83
N ASP A 219 -23.94 5.77 5.08
CA ASP A 219 -24.51 7.08 4.76
C ASP A 219 -23.97 8.19 5.67
N PHE A 220 -23.79 7.86 6.95
CA PHE A 220 -23.32 8.77 7.97
C PHE A 220 -22.68 7.99 9.13
N ILE A 221 -21.50 8.46 9.55
CA ILE A 221 -20.89 8.14 10.84
C ILE A 221 -20.60 9.46 11.55
N GLU A 222 -20.67 9.47 12.89
CA GLU A 222 -20.12 10.57 13.67
C GLU A 222 -18.62 10.68 13.46
N ASP A 223 -18.08 11.89 13.57
CA ASP A 223 -16.70 12.19 13.21
C ASP A 223 -15.67 11.52 14.13
N ASP A 224 -16.07 11.13 15.34
CA ASP A 224 -15.27 10.34 16.28
C ASP A 224 -15.14 8.84 15.88
N GLN A 225 -16.01 8.35 14.99
CA GLN A 225 -16.02 6.94 14.54
C GLN A 225 -15.04 6.66 13.39
N VAL A 226 -14.35 7.67 12.84
CA VAL A 226 -13.41 7.53 11.72
C VAL A 226 -12.37 6.41 11.96
N TYR A 227 -11.82 6.34 13.18
CA TYR A 227 -10.87 5.29 13.53
C TYR A 227 -11.51 3.90 13.61
N ALA A 228 -12.72 3.80 14.18
CA ALA A 228 -13.42 2.54 14.33
C ALA A 228 -13.76 1.92 12.96
N VAL A 229 -14.28 2.72 12.03
CA VAL A 229 -14.56 2.30 10.65
C VAL A 229 -13.28 1.89 9.93
N THR A 230 -12.23 2.71 10.01
CA THR A 230 -10.95 2.40 9.36
C THR A 230 -10.37 1.08 9.88
N THR A 231 -10.41 0.86 11.20
CA THR A 231 -9.88 -0.34 11.84
C THR A 231 -10.69 -1.57 11.47
N ALA A 232 -12.02 -1.48 11.43
CA ALA A 232 -12.87 -2.58 10.99
C ALA A 232 -12.54 -3.02 9.56
N VAL A 233 -12.48 -2.07 8.61
CA VAL A 233 -12.12 -2.38 7.22
C VAL A 233 -10.69 -2.91 7.10
N LYS A 234 -9.74 -2.35 7.87
CA LYS A 234 -8.35 -2.83 7.94
C LYS A 234 -8.29 -4.28 8.43
N ARG A 235 -9.06 -4.65 9.46
CA ARG A 235 -9.14 -6.01 10.00
C ARG A 235 -9.75 -6.99 9.01
N ILE A 236 -10.84 -6.63 8.32
CA ILE A 236 -11.39 -7.45 7.21
C ILE A 236 -10.30 -7.69 6.16
N PHE A 237 -9.63 -6.63 5.74
CA PHE A 237 -8.59 -6.73 4.73
C PHE A 237 -7.46 -7.64 5.20
N TRP A 238 -7.00 -7.47 6.43
CA TRP A 238 -5.97 -8.32 7.01
C TRP A 238 -6.41 -9.78 7.15
N LYS A 239 -7.64 -10.08 7.58
CA LYS A 239 -8.11 -11.46 7.78
C LYS A 239 -8.35 -12.19 6.45
N TYR A 240 -8.98 -11.54 5.48
CA TYR A 240 -9.53 -12.21 4.30
C TYR A 240 -8.83 -11.86 2.99
N GLY A 241 -7.98 -10.84 2.97
CA GLY A 241 -7.30 -10.39 1.76
C GLY A 241 -6.33 -11.42 1.19
N ASN A 242 -6.29 -11.52 -0.14
CA ASN A 242 -5.41 -12.44 -0.85
C ASN A 242 -3.94 -12.03 -0.66
N ARG A 243 -3.10 -12.96 -0.22
CA ARG A 243 -1.65 -12.74 -0.06
C ARG A 243 -0.79 -13.57 -1.01
N LYS A 244 -1.35 -14.64 -1.58
CA LYS A 244 -0.67 -15.48 -2.57
C LYS A 244 -0.50 -14.77 -3.91
N ASN A 245 -1.59 -14.21 -4.44
CA ASN A 245 -1.56 -13.53 -5.73
C ASN A 245 -1.55 -12.02 -5.55
N LYS A 246 -0.35 -11.43 -5.60
CA LYS A 246 -0.15 -9.97 -5.50
C LYS A 246 -0.93 -9.13 -6.52
N HIS A 247 -1.32 -9.70 -7.67
CA HIS A 247 -2.13 -9.02 -8.68
C HIS A 247 -3.62 -8.96 -8.33
N ALA A 248 -4.06 -9.78 -7.37
CA ALA A 248 -5.42 -9.86 -6.84
C ALA A 248 -5.49 -9.53 -5.32
N ALA A 249 -4.46 -8.88 -4.76
CA ALA A 249 -4.30 -8.69 -3.32
C ALA A 249 -4.85 -7.36 -2.75
N ARG A 250 -5.43 -6.48 -3.59
CA ARG A 250 -6.03 -5.20 -3.14
C ARG A 250 -7.44 -5.41 -2.60
N LEU A 251 -7.89 -4.52 -1.70
CA LEU A 251 -9.21 -4.59 -1.06
C LEU A 251 -10.37 -4.70 -2.07
N ARG A 252 -10.31 -3.97 -3.19
CA ARG A 252 -11.31 -4.08 -4.28
C ARG A 252 -11.53 -5.52 -4.79
N PHE A 253 -10.49 -6.35 -4.82
CA PHE A 253 -10.63 -7.74 -5.26
C PHE A 253 -11.26 -8.60 -4.17
N LEU A 254 -10.97 -8.30 -2.91
CA LEU A 254 -11.63 -8.94 -1.78
C LEU A 254 -13.13 -8.61 -1.78
N TRP A 255 -13.49 -7.34 -2.00
CA TRP A 255 -14.88 -6.93 -2.19
C TRP A 255 -15.57 -7.74 -3.29
N ASN A 256 -14.96 -7.83 -4.48
CA ASN A 256 -15.51 -8.61 -5.60
C ASN A 256 -15.60 -10.11 -5.33
N THR A 257 -14.78 -10.64 -4.41
CA THR A 257 -14.79 -12.06 -4.05
C THR A 257 -15.85 -12.38 -3.01
N LEU A 258 -16.00 -11.52 -1.99
CA LEU A 258 -17.00 -11.69 -0.95
C LEU A 258 -18.41 -11.33 -1.43
N GLY A 259 -18.52 -10.31 -2.27
CA GLY A 259 -19.78 -9.65 -2.58
C GLY A 259 -20.18 -8.64 -1.49
N PRO A 260 -21.12 -7.72 -1.82
CA PRO A 260 -21.50 -6.61 -0.94
C PRO A 260 -22.12 -7.08 0.38
N GLU A 261 -23.01 -8.08 0.34
CA GLU A 261 -23.73 -8.58 1.52
C GLU A 261 -22.78 -9.18 2.56
N GLU A 262 -21.90 -10.09 2.12
CA GLU A 262 -20.94 -10.74 3.00
C GLU A 262 -19.87 -9.75 3.50
N PHE A 263 -19.46 -8.78 2.68
CA PHE A 263 -18.57 -7.72 3.14
C PHE A 263 -19.24 -6.86 4.22
N GLN A 264 -20.49 -6.46 4.02
CA GLN A 264 -21.27 -5.68 4.99
C GLN A 264 -21.39 -6.43 6.32
N LYS A 265 -21.77 -7.72 6.27
CA LYS A 265 -21.84 -8.57 7.47
C LYS A 265 -20.54 -8.58 8.26
N ARG A 266 -19.41 -8.83 7.59
CA ARG A 266 -18.08 -8.84 8.22
C ARG A 266 -17.68 -7.46 8.74
N PHE A 267 -18.09 -6.40 8.04
CA PHE A 267 -17.91 -5.04 8.51
C PHE A 267 -18.67 -4.77 9.79
N ASP A 268 -19.95 -5.15 9.88
CA ASP A 268 -20.74 -4.95 11.09
C ASP A 268 -20.13 -5.72 12.27
N GLU A 269 -19.70 -6.97 12.07
CA GLU A 269 -19.01 -7.79 13.08
C GLU A 269 -17.72 -7.10 13.60
N GLU A 270 -16.81 -6.71 12.70
CA GLU A 270 -15.56 -6.05 13.07
C GLU A 270 -15.79 -4.66 13.68
N TYR A 271 -16.75 -3.90 13.15
CA TYR A 271 -17.08 -2.57 13.63
C TYR A 271 -17.62 -2.61 15.05
N GLN A 272 -18.55 -3.53 15.35
CA GLN A 272 -19.03 -3.74 16.73
C GLN A 272 -17.93 -4.24 17.66
N ALA A 273 -17.04 -5.12 17.18
CA ALA A 273 -15.90 -5.59 17.96
C ALA A 273 -14.94 -4.45 18.31
N VAL A 274 -14.66 -3.53 17.38
CA VAL A 274 -13.82 -2.36 17.64
C VAL A 274 -14.49 -1.39 18.61
N LYS A 275 -15.80 -1.13 18.47
CA LYS A 275 -16.53 -0.26 19.39
C LYS A 275 -16.56 -0.81 20.83
N THR A 276 -16.75 -2.12 20.97
CA THR A 276 -16.75 -2.79 22.29
C THR A 276 -15.39 -2.74 22.98
N GLN A 277 -14.28 -2.63 22.23
CA GLN A 277 -12.94 -2.48 22.82
C GLN A 277 -12.72 -1.12 23.50
N ASN A 278 -13.63 -0.14 23.30
CA ASN A 278 -13.57 1.20 23.87
C ASN A 278 -12.18 1.84 23.75
N LEU A 279 -11.57 1.72 22.56
CA LEU A 279 -10.26 2.27 22.29
C LEU A 279 -10.29 3.80 22.40
N PRO A 280 -9.21 4.45 22.86
CA PRO A 280 -9.18 5.90 22.99
C PRO A 280 -9.54 6.57 21.66
N PRO A 281 -10.36 7.63 21.67
CA PRO A 281 -10.73 8.35 20.45
C PRO A 281 -9.51 9.02 19.81
N LEU A 282 -9.67 9.46 18.57
CA LEU A 282 -8.66 10.31 17.93
C LEU A 282 -8.63 11.68 18.62
N THR A 283 -7.43 12.18 18.92
CA THR A 283 -7.26 13.55 19.37
C THR A 283 -7.34 14.49 18.17
N ILE A 284 -8.48 15.17 18.02
CA ILE A 284 -8.72 16.11 16.93
C ILE A 284 -8.27 17.51 17.38
N GLU A 285 -7.17 17.98 16.80
CA GLU A 285 -6.61 19.30 17.09
C GLU A 285 -7.08 20.32 16.05
N ALA A 286 -7.63 21.46 16.50
CA ALA A 286 -8.07 22.51 15.61
C ALA A 286 -6.89 23.14 14.86
N ILE A 287 -7.09 23.47 13.59
CA ILE A 287 -6.08 24.08 12.74
C ILE A 287 -6.43 25.54 12.50
N ASP A 288 -5.45 26.40 12.77
CA ASP A 288 -5.55 27.84 12.51
C ASP A 288 -5.37 28.14 11.02
N ASN A 289 -6.39 28.75 10.43
CA ASN A 289 -6.47 29.17 9.03
C ASN A 289 -6.69 30.69 8.91
N SER A 290 -6.44 31.46 9.96
CA SER A 290 -6.70 32.91 9.99
C SER A 290 -5.70 33.74 9.18
N GLY A 291 -4.56 33.17 8.79
CA GLY A 291 -3.48 33.91 8.14
C GLY A 291 -2.58 34.63 9.13
N ARG A 292 -1.37 34.94 8.68
CA ARG A 292 -0.45 35.83 9.40
C ARG A 292 -0.07 36.99 8.50
N SER A 293 -0.01 38.18 9.07
CA SER A 293 0.46 39.39 8.39
C SER A 293 1.89 39.69 8.82
N PRO A 294 2.91 39.19 8.11
CA PRO A 294 4.29 39.46 8.44
C PRO A 294 4.67 40.93 8.16
N VAL A 295 5.71 41.43 8.82
CA VAL A 295 6.25 42.77 8.53
C VAL A 295 7.10 42.69 7.25
N LEU A 296 6.45 42.69 6.09
CA LEU A 296 7.06 42.77 4.77
C LEU A 296 6.63 44.07 4.09
N ARG A 297 7.54 44.70 3.34
CA ARG A 297 7.17 45.81 2.44
C ARG A 297 6.29 45.26 1.31
N GLU A 298 5.30 46.04 0.92
CA GLU A 298 4.48 45.74 -0.25
C GLU A 298 5.32 45.74 -1.52
N GLY A 299 5.06 44.76 -2.37
CA GLY A 299 5.72 44.55 -3.64
C GLY A 299 5.22 45.55 -4.65
N LYS A 300 6.14 46.24 -5.31
CA LYS A 300 5.80 47.17 -6.39
C LYS A 300 5.58 46.36 -7.68
N ILE A 301 4.34 46.34 -8.16
CA ILE A 301 3.97 45.70 -9.42
C ILE A 301 4.28 46.67 -10.58
N GLU A 302 5.20 46.26 -11.46
CA GLU A 302 5.56 47.04 -12.65
C GLU A 302 4.68 46.70 -13.86
N ASP A 303 4.33 45.42 -14.03
CA ASP A 303 3.46 44.93 -15.10
C ASP A 303 2.11 44.49 -14.51
N GLN A 304 1.15 45.42 -14.51
CA GLN A 304 -0.18 45.19 -13.95
C GLN A 304 -0.97 44.13 -14.74
N ASN A 305 -0.80 44.06 -16.06
CA ASN A 305 -1.52 43.10 -16.89
C ASN A 305 -1.05 41.66 -16.63
N ASP A 306 0.27 41.45 -16.46
CA ASP A 306 0.83 40.14 -16.12
C ASP A 306 0.42 39.70 -14.70
N PHE A 307 0.36 40.64 -13.75
CA PHE A 307 -0.15 40.39 -12.39
C PHE A 307 -1.61 39.96 -12.39
N GLU A 308 -2.51 40.71 -13.05
CA GLU A 308 -3.95 40.39 -13.11
C GLU A 308 -4.20 39.06 -13.81
N LEU A 309 -3.42 38.73 -14.85
CA LEU A 309 -3.50 37.44 -15.52
C LEU A 309 -3.06 36.30 -14.61
N TRP A 310 -1.96 36.47 -13.87
CA TRP A 310 -1.52 35.50 -12.87
C TRP A 310 -2.57 35.32 -11.76
N GLU A 311 -3.11 36.43 -11.25
CA GLU A 311 -4.12 36.43 -10.19
C GLU A 311 -5.34 35.60 -10.62
N LYS A 312 -5.87 35.86 -11.81
CA LYS A 312 -7.00 35.09 -12.38
C LYS A 312 -6.70 33.60 -12.52
N ARG A 313 -5.46 33.22 -12.80
CA ARG A 313 -5.07 31.82 -13.05
C ARG A 313 -4.84 31.02 -11.77
N PHE A 314 -4.25 31.64 -10.76
CA PHE A 314 -3.66 30.91 -9.64
C PHE A 314 -4.23 31.28 -8.28
N VAL A 315 -4.85 32.45 -8.14
CA VAL A 315 -5.34 32.97 -6.86
C VAL A 315 -6.79 32.58 -6.66
N GLN A 316 -7.11 32.07 -5.47
CA GLN A 316 -8.45 31.69 -5.07
C GLN A 316 -8.78 32.27 -3.69
N PRO A 317 -9.97 32.86 -3.49
CA PRO A 317 -10.39 33.31 -2.17
C PRO A 317 -10.59 32.11 -1.23
N GLN A 318 -10.20 32.27 0.03
CA GLN A 318 -10.56 31.33 1.08
C GLN A 318 -11.89 31.72 1.72
N LYS A 319 -12.52 30.80 2.46
CA LYS A 319 -13.70 31.14 3.27
C LYS A 319 -13.41 32.14 4.39
N GLN A 320 -12.14 32.30 4.78
CA GLN A 320 -11.71 33.37 5.69
C GLN A 320 -11.58 34.69 4.91
N LYS A 321 -12.33 35.71 5.36
CA LYS A 321 -12.43 37.01 4.67
C LYS A 321 -11.06 37.69 4.51
N GLY A 322 -10.75 38.14 3.30
CA GLY A 322 -9.51 38.88 2.98
C GLY A 322 -8.26 38.00 2.89
N ILE A 323 -8.42 36.68 2.94
CA ILE A 323 -7.35 35.70 2.87
C ILE A 323 -7.51 34.85 1.60
N PHE A 324 -6.38 34.55 0.96
CA PHE A 324 -6.29 33.91 -0.33
C PHE A 324 -5.37 32.70 -0.29
N SER A 325 -5.59 31.81 -1.25
CA SER A 325 -4.74 30.68 -1.58
C SER A 325 -4.27 30.79 -3.02
N ILE A 326 -3.12 30.19 -3.31
CA ILE A 326 -2.36 30.41 -4.54
C ILE A 326 -1.80 29.06 -4.98
N ILE A 327 -2.20 28.58 -6.15
CA ILE A 327 -1.59 27.39 -6.74
C ILE A 327 -0.19 27.77 -7.24
N VAL A 328 0.82 27.03 -6.80
CA VAL A 328 2.19 27.14 -7.30
C VAL A 328 2.45 25.98 -8.24
N PRO A 329 2.54 26.23 -9.55
CA PRO A 329 2.79 25.18 -10.52
C PRO A 329 4.20 24.62 -10.35
N VAL A 330 4.29 23.29 -10.38
CA VAL A 330 5.54 22.53 -10.30
C VAL A 330 5.58 21.61 -11.50
N HIS A 331 6.54 21.88 -12.40
CA HIS A 331 6.59 21.25 -13.71
C HIS A 331 6.69 19.72 -13.61
N LEU A 332 5.59 19.02 -13.94
CA LEU A 332 5.45 17.56 -13.80
C LEU A 332 5.83 17.03 -12.40
N GLY A 333 5.61 17.85 -11.38
CA GLY A 333 5.96 17.56 -9.99
C GLY A 333 7.43 17.72 -9.62
N TYR A 334 8.32 18.11 -10.53
CA TYR A 334 9.72 18.36 -10.19
C TYR A 334 10.00 19.82 -9.85
N LEU A 335 10.58 20.04 -8.67
CA LEU A 335 11.06 21.34 -8.22
C LEU A 335 12.55 21.26 -7.94
N ASP A 336 13.33 22.22 -8.45
CA ASP A 336 14.75 22.32 -8.14
C ASP A 336 14.95 22.58 -6.64
N ASN A 337 15.95 21.93 -6.03
CA ASN A 337 16.17 22.02 -4.59
C ASN A 337 16.43 23.47 -4.15
N ALA A 338 17.16 24.24 -4.96
CA ALA A 338 17.39 25.66 -4.71
C ALA A 338 16.08 26.46 -4.70
N GLN A 339 15.17 26.19 -5.64
CA GLN A 339 13.84 26.81 -5.67
C GLN A 339 13.01 26.41 -4.45
N ALA A 340 13.07 25.13 -4.05
CA ALA A 340 12.38 24.62 -2.86
C ALA A 340 12.88 25.30 -1.57
N VAL A 341 14.19 25.48 -1.42
CA VAL A 341 14.78 26.21 -0.28
C VAL A 341 14.31 27.67 -0.28
N ARG A 342 14.39 28.36 -1.43
CA ARG A 342 13.93 29.74 -1.56
C ARG A 342 12.44 29.89 -1.23
N LEU A 343 11.61 28.98 -1.73
CA LEU A 343 10.17 28.96 -1.48
C LEU A 343 9.88 28.80 0.01
N GLY A 344 10.53 27.84 0.67
CA GLY A 344 10.41 27.68 2.12
C GLY A 344 10.84 28.95 2.86
N GLN A 345 11.98 29.53 2.53
CA GLN A 345 12.49 30.74 3.18
C GLN A 345 11.53 31.92 3.05
N PHE A 346 10.97 32.13 1.86
CA PHE A 346 9.99 33.18 1.60
C PHE A 346 8.69 32.98 2.39
N LEU A 347 8.24 31.73 2.56
CA LEU A 347 6.98 31.41 3.21
C LEU A 347 7.05 31.36 4.75
N ARG A 348 8.24 31.22 5.35
CA ARG A 348 8.45 31.20 6.81
C ARG A 348 7.65 32.27 7.58
N PRO A 349 7.63 33.56 7.19
CA PRO A 349 6.95 34.61 7.95
C PRO A 349 5.42 34.46 7.98
N PHE A 350 4.83 33.75 7.02
CA PHE A 350 3.38 33.51 6.94
C PHE A 350 2.93 32.35 7.84
N GLY A 351 3.85 31.64 8.49
CA GLY A 351 3.57 30.61 9.49
C GLY A 351 3.72 29.17 8.96
N GLU A 352 3.43 28.20 9.82
CA GLU A 352 3.62 26.77 9.52
C GLU A 352 2.55 26.20 8.58
N ASN A 353 1.31 26.71 8.66
CA ASN A 353 0.17 26.28 7.84
C ASN A 353 0.07 27.01 6.49
N VAL A 354 1.19 27.32 5.87
CA VAL A 354 1.19 28.15 4.65
C VAL A 354 1.31 27.31 3.38
N LEU A 355 1.77 26.06 3.48
CA LEU A 355 2.10 25.23 2.32
C LEU A 355 1.41 23.87 2.38
N ARG A 356 0.85 23.45 1.24
CA ARG A 356 0.23 22.13 1.08
C ARG A 356 0.53 21.56 -0.29
N MET A 357 0.70 20.24 -0.39
CA MET A 357 0.83 19.55 -1.68
C MET A 357 -0.53 19.16 -2.22
N SER A 358 -0.71 19.27 -3.53
CA SER A 358 -1.90 18.82 -4.23
C SER A 358 -1.71 17.42 -4.84
N LYS A 359 -2.84 16.76 -5.10
CA LYS A 359 -2.90 15.51 -5.86
C LYS A 359 -2.49 15.66 -7.33
N ASP A 360 -2.41 16.90 -7.81
CA ASP A 360 -1.99 17.27 -9.16
C ASP A 360 -0.48 17.53 -9.25
N GLN A 361 0.29 17.12 -8.23
CA GLN A 361 1.75 17.28 -8.16
C GLN A 361 2.21 18.74 -8.07
N ASN A 362 1.37 19.63 -7.54
CA ASN A 362 1.67 21.05 -7.36
C ASN A 362 1.69 21.41 -5.86
N PHE A 363 2.10 22.63 -5.55
CA PHE A 363 1.87 23.21 -4.22
C PHE A 363 0.63 24.11 -4.24
N LEU A 364 -0.03 24.22 -3.09
CA LEU A 364 -1.00 25.25 -2.75
C LEU A 364 -0.41 26.05 -1.59
N ILE A 365 -0.07 27.31 -1.85
CA ILE A 365 0.18 28.28 -0.80
C ILE A 365 -1.19 28.73 -0.28
N ARG A 366 -1.35 28.87 1.02
CA ARG A 366 -2.60 29.25 1.67
C ARG A 366 -2.36 30.25 2.77
N ASN A 367 -3.42 30.81 3.30
CA ASN A 367 -3.40 31.72 4.43
C ASN A 367 -2.65 33.04 4.14
N ILE A 368 -2.74 33.53 2.90
CA ILE A 368 -2.07 34.75 2.42
C ILE A 368 -3.05 35.93 2.44
N PRO A 369 -2.81 36.98 3.23
CA PRO A 369 -3.61 38.20 3.14
C PRO A 369 -3.48 38.89 1.78
N GLU A 370 -4.56 39.50 1.31
CA GLU A 370 -4.66 40.18 0.00
C GLU A 370 -3.49 41.13 -0.27
N THR A 371 -3.08 41.90 0.73
CA THR A 371 -1.98 42.88 0.64
C THR A 371 -0.64 42.28 0.24
N TYR A 372 -0.45 40.96 0.38
CA TYR A 372 0.79 40.26 0.04
C TYR A 372 0.71 39.48 -1.28
N LEU A 373 -0.42 39.50 -2.01
CA LEU A 373 -0.52 38.83 -3.31
C LEU A 373 0.57 39.32 -4.28
N GLY A 374 0.84 40.63 -4.30
CA GLY A 374 1.92 41.21 -5.10
C GLY A 374 3.31 40.70 -4.72
N ASN A 375 3.56 40.45 -3.42
CA ASN A 375 4.83 39.90 -2.94
C ASN A 375 5.02 38.46 -3.42
N VAL A 376 3.95 37.65 -3.34
CA VAL A 376 3.99 36.26 -3.80
C VAL A 376 4.20 36.22 -5.32
N TYR A 377 3.48 37.05 -6.08
CA TYR A 377 3.66 37.15 -7.53
C TYR A 377 5.11 37.48 -7.92
N LEU A 378 5.70 38.54 -7.34
CA LEU A 378 7.08 38.94 -7.64
C LEU A 378 8.08 37.85 -7.27
N PHE A 379 7.88 37.19 -6.13
CA PHE A 379 8.73 36.08 -5.70
C PHE A 379 8.65 34.90 -6.68
N LEU A 380 7.44 34.49 -7.07
CA LEU A 380 7.26 33.37 -7.99
C LEU A 380 7.82 33.68 -9.38
N LYS A 381 7.66 34.93 -9.86
CA LYS A 381 8.22 35.42 -11.13
C LYS A 381 9.75 35.35 -11.16
N ASP A 382 10.40 35.66 -10.05
CA ASP A 382 11.86 35.57 -9.92
C ASP A 382 12.37 34.14 -9.66
N THR A 383 11.53 33.26 -9.12
CA THR A 383 11.98 31.92 -8.67
C THR A 383 11.67 30.81 -9.67
N LEU A 384 10.54 30.88 -10.39
CA LEU A 384 10.02 29.77 -11.21
C LEU A 384 9.97 30.14 -12.70
N ASP A 385 10.50 29.26 -13.55
CA ASP A 385 10.58 29.46 -15.01
C ASP A 385 9.22 29.58 -15.71
N HIS A 386 8.16 28.99 -15.13
CA HIS A 386 6.83 28.89 -15.72
C HIS A 386 5.72 29.36 -14.76
N PHE A 387 5.99 30.42 -13.99
CA PHE A 387 5.09 30.88 -12.93
C PHE A 387 3.70 31.37 -13.41
N ASN A 388 3.59 31.86 -14.65
CA ASN A 388 2.35 32.38 -15.23
C ASN A 388 1.93 31.67 -16.53
N ARG A 389 2.10 30.35 -16.61
CA ARG A 389 1.61 29.53 -17.74
C ARG A 389 0.14 29.13 -17.52
N PRO A 390 -0.68 28.89 -18.57
CA PRO A 390 -2.06 28.44 -18.37
C PRO A 390 -2.14 27.18 -17.48
N LEU A 391 -2.96 27.26 -16.41
CA LEU A 391 -3.04 26.24 -15.36
C LEU A 391 -3.38 24.84 -15.89
N PHE A 392 -4.12 24.75 -17.01
CA PHE A 392 -4.39 23.50 -17.71
C PHE A 392 -3.11 22.70 -18.04
N ILE A 393 -2.04 23.38 -18.45
CA ILE A 393 -0.76 22.74 -18.78
C ILE A 393 -0.08 22.22 -17.50
N ASP A 394 -0.09 23.02 -16.43
CA ASP A 394 0.56 22.71 -15.15
C ASP A 394 -0.22 21.72 -14.27
N LYS A 395 -1.48 21.44 -14.59
CA LYS A 395 -2.27 20.35 -14.00
C LYS A 395 -2.05 19.01 -14.70
N MET A 396 -1.28 18.95 -15.79
CA MET A 396 -1.01 17.69 -16.47
C MET A 396 -0.16 16.76 -15.59
N ILE A 397 -0.65 15.55 -15.35
CA ILE A 397 0.01 14.59 -14.47
C ILE A 397 0.84 13.62 -15.30
N SER A 398 2.08 13.38 -14.88
CA SER A 398 2.89 12.30 -15.42
C SER A 398 3.50 11.45 -14.32
N CYS A 399 3.39 10.13 -14.46
CA CYS A 399 4.09 9.22 -13.55
C CYS A 399 5.59 9.15 -13.89
N ALA A 400 6.36 8.46 -13.05
CA ALA A 400 7.79 8.34 -13.28
C ALA A 400 8.21 7.70 -14.61
N GLY A 401 7.38 6.79 -15.11
CA GLY A 401 7.64 6.08 -16.37
C GLY A 401 8.96 5.33 -16.38
N ALA A 402 9.39 4.91 -17.55
CA ALA A 402 10.66 4.23 -17.75
C ALA A 402 11.89 5.11 -17.44
N SER A 403 11.72 6.41 -17.14
CA SER A 403 12.83 7.31 -16.78
C SER A 403 13.53 6.87 -15.50
N THR A 404 12.78 6.42 -14.49
CA THR A 404 13.37 5.91 -13.23
C THR A 404 12.70 4.67 -12.68
N CYS A 405 11.46 4.37 -13.07
CA CYS A 405 10.68 3.27 -12.50
C CYS A 405 11.04 1.93 -13.14
N GLN A 406 11.36 0.94 -12.31
CA GLN A 406 11.61 -0.45 -12.71
C GLN A 406 10.44 -1.06 -13.51
N LEU A 407 9.21 -0.65 -13.23
CA LEU A 407 8.00 -1.16 -13.91
C LEU A 407 7.58 -0.37 -15.15
N GLY A 408 8.17 0.79 -15.40
CA GLY A 408 7.80 1.65 -16.53
C GLY A 408 7.98 0.89 -17.85
N ILE A 409 7.04 1.07 -18.78
CA ILE A 409 7.14 0.55 -20.14
C ILE A 409 7.60 1.70 -21.05
N CYS A 410 6.87 2.82 -21.03
CA CYS A 410 7.17 4.00 -21.82
C CYS A 410 7.70 5.17 -20.96
N LEU A 411 8.38 6.12 -21.59
CA LEU A 411 8.91 7.36 -21.05
C LEU A 411 7.79 8.42 -20.94
N SER A 412 6.93 8.28 -19.91
CA SER A 412 5.77 9.17 -19.74
C SER A 412 6.10 10.63 -19.46
N ARG A 413 7.24 10.94 -18.86
CA ARG A 413 7.65 12.32 -18.58
C ARG A 413 8.14 13.04 -19.84
N PRO A 414 9.09 12.48 -20.61
CA PRO A 414 9.40 12.98 -21.94
C PRO A 414 8.18 13.15 -22.85
N ALA A 415 7.26 12.18 -22.87
CA ALA A 415 6.02 12.31 -23.63
C ALA A 415 5.17 13.51 -23.16
N ALA A 416 4.98 13.70 -21.85
CA ALA A 416 4.29 14.87 -21.31
C ALA A 416 4.99 16.19 -21.66
N ASN A 417 6.33 16.24 -21.59
CA ASN A 417 7.10 17.41 -22.01
C ASN A 417 6.93 17.73 -23.50
N ALA A 418 6.88 16.70 -24.35
CA ALA A 418 6.60 16.87 -25.76
C ALA A 418 5.21 17.49 -25.99
N VAL A 419 4.18 17.05 -25.25
CA VAL A 419 2.84 17.65 -25.28
C VAL A 419 2.88 19.10 -24.82
N ILE A 420 3.50 19.39 -23.67
CA ILE A 420 3.63 20.74 -23.12
C ILE A 420 4.31 21.69 -24.13
N LYS A 421 5.41 21.24 -24.72
CA LYS A 421 6.17 21.98 -25.74
C LYS A 421 5.35 22.19 -27.01
N ALA A 422 4.58 21.19 -27.42
CA ALA A 422 3.69 21.29 -28.56
C ALA A 422 2.59 22.31 -28.29
N LEU A 423 1.88 22.24 -27.16
CA LEU A 423 0.85 23.21 -26.77
C LEU A 423 1.39 24.65 -26.62
N SER A 424 2.64 24.81 -26.18
CA SER A 424 3.28 26.12 -26.04
C SER A 424 3.70 26.76 -27.37
N ARG A 425 3.82 25.97 -28.44
CA ARG A 425 4.29 26.42 -29.77
C ARG A 425 3.16 26.59 -30.79
N TYR A 426 1.96 26.12 -30.49
CA TYR A 426 0.90 25.91 -31.49
C TYR A 426 -0.16 27.02 -31.54
N GLU A 427 -0.97 26.93 -32.60
CA GLU A 427 -2.10 27.80 -32.99
C GLU A 427 -3.26 27.91 -32.00
N ILE A 428 -3.20 27.31 -30.80
CA ILE A 428 -4.23 27.52 -29.77
C ILE A 428 -3.83 28.75 -28.95
N PRO A 429 -4.59 29.86 -29.00
CA PRO A 429 -4.24 31.06 -28.25
C PRO A 429 -4.18 30.76 -26.75
N ALA A 430 -3.25 31.35 -26.01
CA ALA A 430 -3.12 31.16 -24.56
C ALA A 430 -4.46 31.41 -23.82
N LYS A 431 -5.24 32.41 -24.28
CA LYS A 431 -6.59 32.71 -23.78
C LYS A 431 -7.57 31.53 -23.90
N ALA A 432 -7.44 30.71 -24.94
CA ALA A 432 -8.26 29.52 -25.10
C ALA A 432 -7.79 28.37 -24.19
N LEU A 433 -6.49 28.29 -23.86
CA LEU A 433 -6.02 27.31 -22.88
C LEU A 433 -6.47 27.65 -21.45
N ASP A 434 -6.64 28.94 -21.15
CA ASP A 434 -7.15 29.41 -19.85
C ASP A 434 -8.60 28.94 -19.57
N THR A 435 -9.40 28.65 -20.61
CA THR A 435 -10.75 28.11 -20.43
C THR A 435 -10.79 26.60 -20.18
N LEU A 436 -9.63 25.93 -20.27
CA LEU A 436 -9.50 24.47 -20.13
C LEU A 436 -9.00 24.05 -18.74
N SER A 437 -8.97 24.97 -17.76
CA SER A 437 -8.39 24.75 -16.42
C SER A 437 -8.98 23.59 -15.63
N ASP A 438 -10.18 23.14 -15.99
CA ASP A 438 -10.89 22.02 -15.36
C ASP A 438 -10.63 20.68 -16.06
N ILE A 439 -9.92 20.66 -17.19
CA ILE A 439 -9.60 19.44 -17.93
C ILE A 439 -8.38 18.75 -17.32
N ARG A 440 -8.51 17.45 -17.04
CA ARG A 440 -7.42 16.60 -16.56
C ARG A 440 -6.87 15.72 -17.68
N ILE A 441 -5.59 15.93 -18.00
CA ILE A 441 -4.82 15.07 -18.90
C ILE A 441 -3.74 14.34 -18.10
N ASN A 442 -3.78 13.01 -18.13
CA ASN A 442 -2.92 12.17 -17.30
C ASN A 442 -2.17 11.13 -18.13
N ILE A 443 -0.84 11.10 -18.01
CA ILE A 443 0.04 10.21 -18.79
C ILE A 443 0.78 9.24 -17.86
N SER A 444 0.55 7.95 -18.03
CA SER A 444 1.21 6.88 -17.27
C SER A 444 2.12 6.04 -18.16
N GLY A 445 3.35 5.75 -17.73
CA GLY A 445 4.25 4.90 -18.51
C GLY A 445 3.92 3.41 -18.48
N CYS A 446 2.91 2.97 -17.71
CA CYS A 446 2.43 1.58 -17.67
C CYS A 446 1.00 1.50 -17.10
N PRO A 447 0.33 0.32 -17.14
CA PRO A 447 -1.04 0.14 -16.63
C PRO A 447 -1.22 0.30 -15.11
N ASN A 448 -0.15 0.50 -14.31
CA ASN A 448 -0.27 0.57 -12.84
C ASN A 448 -0.90 1.86 -12.30
N ALA A 449 -1.27 2.80 -13.17
CA ALA A 449 -2.03 4.02 -12.84
C ALA A 449 -1.41 4.93 -11.77
N CYS A 450 -0.08 4.99 -11.70
CA CYS A 450 0.61 5.91 -10.78
C CYS A 450 0.38 7.39 -11.16
N GLY A 451 0.20 7.66 -12.46
CA GLY A 451 -0.22 8.97 -12.96
C GLY A 451 -1.74 9.11 -13.06
N GLN A 452 -2.51 8.25 -12.39
CA GLN A 452 -3.97 8.39 -12.26
C GLN A 452 -4.75 8.46 -13.59
N HIS A 453 -4.26 7.81 -14.66
CA HIS A 453 -4.98 7.81 -15.94
C HIS A 453 -6.42 7.29 -15.89
N PRO A 454 -6.87 6.37 -15.02
CA PRO A 454 -8.27 5.88 -15.04
C PRO A 454 -9.32 6.90 -14.58
N ILE A 455 -8.89 7.97 -13.92
CA ILE A 455 -9.77 9.03 -13.40
C ILE A 455 -9.57 10.36 -14.15
N ALA A 456 -8.92 10.31 -15.30
CA ALA A 456 -8.70 11.48 -16.14
C ALA A 456 -9.85 11.65 -17.14
N HIS A 457 -10.17 12.90 -17.47
CA HIS A 457 -11.05 13.20 -18.59
C HIS A 457 -10.46 12.65 -19.90
N LEU A 458 -9.14 12.82 -20.09
CA LEU A 458 -8.37 12.19 -21.15
C LEU A 458 -7.07 11.59 -20.56
N GLY A 459 -6.93 10.27 -20.61
CA GLY A 459 -5.81 9.54 -20.02
C GLY A 459 -5.05 8.71 -21.04
N PHE A 460 -3.77 8.48 -20.75
CA PHE A 460 -2.87 7.67 -21.56
C PHE A 460 -2.11 6.68 -20.68
N PHE A 461 -1.97 5.43 -21.13
CA PHE A 461 -1.07 4.49 -20.47
C PHE A 461 -0.26 3.60 -21.40
N GLY A 462 1.04 3.52 -21.11
CA GLY A 462 2.04 2.87 -21.95
C GLY A 462 1.83 1.36 -22.10
N LYS A 463 2.06 0.87 -23.32
CA LYS A 463 2.09 -0.54 -23.73
C LYS A 463 3.22 -0.76 -24.73
N VAL A 464 3.58 -2.03 -24.91
CA VAL A 464 4.41 -2.46 -26.03
C VAL A 464 3.49 -2.73 -27.23
N ALA A 465 3.85 -2.24 -28.40
CA ALA A 465 3.21 -2.59 -29.67
C ALA A 465 4.26 -3.05 -30.68
N ARG A 466 3.81 -3.61 -31.82
CA ARG A 466 4.68 -4.24 -32.82
C ARG A 466 4.18 -3.96 -34.23
N LYS A 467 5.11 -3.72 -35.15
CA LYS A 467 4.87 -3.62 -36.59
C LYS A 467 5.94 -4.49 -37.27
N GLY A 468 5.50 -5.58 -37.90
CA GLY A 468 6.42 -6.62 -38.39
C GLY A 468 7.14 -7.31 -37.23
N ASP A 469 8.47 -7.38 -37.31
CA ASP A 469 9.37 -7.94 -36.30
C ASP A 469 9.76 -6.92 -35.21
N LYS A 470 9.68 -5.62 -35.51
CA LYS A 470 10.10 -4.53 -34.62
C LYS A 470 9.01 -4.10 -33.64
N VAL A 471 9.43 -3.82 -32.41
CA VAL A 471 8.58 -3.27 -31.35
C VAL A 471 8.72 -1.76 -31.27
N TYR A 472 7.64 -1.07 -30.85
CA TYR A 472 7.63 0.37 -30.67
C TYR A 472 6.82 0.75 -29.41
N PRO A 473 7.08 1.94 -28.81
CA PRO A 473 6.35 2.41 -27.66
C PRO A 473 4.99 2.94 -28.10
N ALA A 474 3.92 2.47 -27.44
CA ALA A 474 2.56 2.90 -27.73
C ALA A 474 1.81 3.22 -26.44
N TYR A 475 0.71 3.94 -26.55
CA TYR A 475 -0.17 4.28 -25.44
C TYR A 475 -1.60 3.91 -25.78
N ASN A 476 -2.28 3.29 -24.82
CA ASN A 476 -3.74 3.20 -24.86
C ASN A 476 -4.32 4.58 -24.52
N VAL A 477 -5.36 4.97 -25.24
CA VAL A 477 -6.13 6.20 -25.00
C VAL A 477 -7.40 5.84 -24.24
N VAL A 478 -7.66 6.52 -23.13
CA VAL A 478 -8.86 6.36 -22.31
C VAL A 478 -9.52 7.71 -22.05
N ALA A 479 -10.86 7.78 -21.94
CA ALA A 479 -11.55 9.05 -21.65
C ALA A 479 -12.91 8.87 -20.95
N GLY A 480 -13.39 9.95 -20.33
CA GLY A 480 -14.75 10.04 -19.78
C GLY A 480 -14.89 9.66 -18.30
N ALA A 481 -13.84 9.85 -17.49
CA ALA A 481 -13.97 9.67 -16.05
C ALA A 481 -14.71 10.84 -15.39
N VAL A 482 -15.41 10.57 -14.29
CA VAL A 482 -16.04 11.54 -13.38
C VAL A 482 -15.72 11.09 -11.96
N VAL A 483 -15.35 12.01 -11.07
CA VAL A 483 -15.09 11.73 -9.65
C VAL A 483 -15.91 12.70 -8.81
N ARG A 484 -17.01 12.20 -8.26
CA ARG A 484 -17.97 12.93 -7.42
C ARG A 484 -18.73 11.94 -6.54
N ASP A 485 -19.17 12.37 -5.37
CA ASP A 485 -20.04 11.60 -4.49
C ASP A 485 -21.27 11.07 -5.25
N GLY A 486 -21.51 9.75 -5.19
CA GLY A 486 -22.63 9.08 -5.89
C GLY A 486 -22.52 8.95 -7.41
N GLU A 487 -21.63 9.66 -8.08
CA GLU A 487 -21.54 9.70 -9.56
C GLU A 487 -20.20 9.20 -10.12
N THR A 488 -19.29 8.75 -9.26
CA THR A 488 -17.94 8.36 -9.67
C THR A 488 -17.95 7.26 -10.72
N LYS A 489 -17.34 7.54 -11.87
CA LYS A 489 -17.19 6.65 -13.02
C LYS A 489 -15.75 6.72 -13.52
N LEU A 490 -15.16 5.54 -13.75
CA LEU A 490 -13.85 5.47 -14.39
C LEU A 490 -13.98 5.65 -15.90
N ASN A 491 -12.90 6.05 -16.56
CA ASN A 491 -12.89 6.14 -18.01
C ASN A 491 -12.91 4.79 -18.72
N GLU A 492 -13.20 4.84 -20.02
CA GLU A 492 -13.18 3.69 -20.92
C GLU A 492 -12.06 3.79 -21.96
N LYS A 493 -11.58 2.64 -22.46
CA LYS A 493 -10.57 2.59 -23.53
C LYS A 493 -11.22 2.93 -24.87
N LEU A 494 -10.65 3.91 -25.55
CA LEU A 494 -11.12 4.39 -26.86
C LEU A 494 -10.28 3.88 -28.02
N GLY A 495 -8.99 3.66 -27.81
CA GLY A 495 -8.07 3.25 -28.87
C GLY A 495 -6.62 3.18 -28.38
N GLU A 496 -5.70 3.21 -29.33
CA GLU A 496 -4.26 3.26 -29.07
C GLU A 496 -3.54 4.03 -30.18
N ILE A 497 -2.42 4.64 -29.81
CA ILE A 497 -1.58 5.47 -30.69
C ILE A 497 -0.10 5.21 -30.37
N SER A 498 0.81 5.53 -31.30
CA SER A 498 2.24 5.50 -30.98
C SER A 498 2.58 6.56 -29.93
N ALA A 499 3.68 6.38 -29.19
CA ALA A 499 4.15 7.39 -28.26
C ALA A 499 4.44 8.73 -28.96
N ARG A 500 4.94 8.66 -30.20
CA ARG A 500 5.30 9.83 -31.02
C ARG A 500 4.08 10.68 -31.36
N ASP A 501 2.90 10.09 -31.44
CA ASP A 501 1.67 10.76 -31.87
C ASP A 501 0.93 11.49 -30.75
N ILE A 502 1.27 11.25 -29.48
CA ILE A 502 0.54 11.82 -28.33
C ILE A 502 0.40 13.36 -28.41
N PRO A 503 1.47 14.15 -28.72
CA PRO A 503 1.32 15.60 -28.79
C PRO A 503 0.33 16.06 -29.87
N ALA A 504 0.43 15.51 -31.08
CA ALA A 504 -0.46 15.85 -32.19
C ALA A 504 -1.91 15.40 -31.89
N PHE A 505 -2.07 14.21 -31.31
CA PHE A 505 -3.37 13.70 -30.89
C PHE A 505 -4.06 14.63 -29.88
N ILE A 506 -3.34 15.07 -28.84
CA ILE A 506 -3.92 15.96 -27.81
C ILE A 506 -4.28 17.31 -28.41
N GLN A 507 -3.43 17.90 -29.25
CA GLN A 507 -3.74 19.17 -29.92
C GLN A 507 -5.04 19.08 -30.73
N GLU A 508 -5.17 18.04 -31.55
CA GLU A 508 -6.36 17.83 -32.38
C GLU A 508 -7.60 17.54 -31.52
N ALA A 509 -7.47 16.76 -30.45
CA ALA A 509 -8.55 16.52 -29.51
C ALA A 509 -9.07 17.81 -28.86
N LEU A 510 -8.15 18.68 -28.41
CA LEU A 510 -8.52 19.97 -27.81
C LEU A 510 -9.13 20.91 -28.85
N LYS A 511 -8.61 20.94 -30.07
CA LYS A 511 -9.16 21.75 -31.17
C LYS A 511 -10.62 21.36 -31.48
N ARG A 512 -10.90 20.06 -31.55
CA ARG A 512 -12.27 19.54 -31.74
C ARG A 512 -13.21 19.98 -30.62
N TYR A 513 -12.78 19.83 -29.36
CA TYR A 513 -13.58 20.30 -28.23
C TYR A 513 -13.81 21.81 -28.27
N LEU A 514 -12.76 22.62 -28.46
CA LEU A 514 -12.87 24.07 -28.50
C LEU A 514 -13.85 24.54 -29.58
N SER A 515 -13.86 23.89 -30.75
CA SER A 515 -14.79 24.21 -31.85
C SER A 515 -16.27 23.96 -31.51
N LYS A 516 -16.54 23.08 -30.53
CA LYS A 516 -17.89 22.72 -30.07
C LYS A 516 -18.19 23.24 -28.66
N SER A 517 -17.26 23.95 -28.02
CA SER A 517 -17.31 24.26 -26.59
C SER A 517 -18.53 25.11 -26.19
N SER A 518 -19.08 25.91 -27.10
CA SER A 518 -20.32 26.68 -26.88
C SER A 518 -21.59 25.83 -26.80
N GLU A 519 -21.56 24.59 -27.29
CA GLU A 519 -22.70 23.67 -27.30
C GLU A 519 -22.77 22.77 -26.07
N HIS A 520 -21.75 22.83 -25.19
CA HIS A 520 -21.61 21.95 -24.04
C HIS A 520 -21.24 22.75 -22.80
N LYS A 521 -21.77 22.35 -21.63
CA LYS A 521 -21.48 23.05 -20.36
C LYS A 521 -19.99 23.03 -20.00
N ASN A 522 -19.33 21.89 -20.22
CA ASN A 522 -17.92 21.65 -19.91
C ASN A 522 -17.41 20.45 -20.73
N PHE A 523 -16.15 20.08 -20.54
CA PHE A 523 -15.53 18.96 -21.26
C PHE A 523 -16.14 17.60 -20.90
N GLU A 524 -16.55 17.40 -19.64
CA GLU A 524 -17.24 16.17 -19.21
C GLU A 524 -18.55 15.98 -19.99
N ALA A 525 -19.37 17.03 -20.10
CA ALA A 525 -20.62 17.01 -20.85
C ALA A 525 -20.39 16.74 -22.36
N TYR A 526 -19.34 17.32 -22.93
CA TYR A 526 -18.94 17.02 -24.31
C TYR A 526 -18.59 15.54 -24.47
N LEU A 527 -17.73 14.99 -23.59
CA LEU A 527 -17.32 13.58 -23.64
C LEU A 527 -18.51 12.62 -23.53
N GLU A 528 -19.46 12.90 -22.63
CA GLU A 528 -20.64 12.07 -22.43
C GLU A 528 -21.58 12.09 -23.64
N ARG A 529 -21.77 13.26 -24.28
CA ARG A 529 -22.71 13.42 -25.40
C ARG A 529 -22.15 12.90 -26.73
N GLU A 530 -20.91 13.24 -27.08
CA GLU A 530 -20.34 12.91 -28.40
C GLU A 530 -18.80 12.78 -28.42
N GLY A 531 -18.10 13.39 -27.47
CA GLY A 531 -16.65 13.53 -27.49
C GLY A 531 -15.89 12.22 -27.42
N LYS A 532 -16.42 11.19 -26.74
CA LYS A 532 -15.81 9.85 -26.75
C LYS A 532 -15.78 9.25 -28.16
N GLU A 533 -16.81 9.48 -28.96
CA GLU A 533 -16.87 8.99 -30.34
C GLU A 533 -15.94 9.80 -31.27
N ASP A 534 -15.89 11.11 -31.10
CA ASP A 534 -14.92 11.97 -31.79
C ASP A 534 -13.48 11.51 -31.54
N LEU A 535 -13.16 11.13 -30.29
CA LEU A 535 -11.85 10.61 -29.90
C LEU A 535 -11.57 9.20 -30.44
N ARG A 536 -12.57 8.30 -30.54
CA ARG A 536 -12.41 6.99 -31.20
C ARG A 536 -12.08 7.17 -32.68
N LYS A 537 -12.80 8.05 -33.38
CA LYS A 537 -12.52 8.41 -34.77
C LYS A 537 -11.13 9.01 -34.93
N LEU A 538 -10.70 9.86 -33.98
CA LEU A 538 -9.34 10.39 -33.98
C LEU A 538 -8.29 9.28 -33.80
N CYS A 539 -8.48 8.34 -32.87
CA CYS A 539 -7.57 7.20 -32.69
C CYS A 539 -7.42 6.38 -33.98
N ALA A 540 -8.51 6.19 -34.72
CA ALA A 540 -8.49 5.45 -35.99
C ALA A 540 -7.57 6.09 -37.05
N GLN A 541 -7.36 7.41 -37.00
CA GLN A 541 -6.45 8.13 -37.91
C GLN A 541 -4.97 7.80 -37.65
N TYR A 542 -4.63 7.31 -36.45
CA TYR A 542 -3.27 6.93 -36.04
C TYR A 542 -3.05 5.40 -36.06
N LYS A 543 -3.99 4.65 -36.64
CA LYS A 543 -3.92 3.17 -36.67
C LYS A 543 -2.81 2.66 -37.59
N GLU A 544 -2.57 3.36 -38.69
CA GLU A 544 -1.51 3.01 -39.64
C GLU A 544 -0.16 3.49 -39.13
N ILE A 545 0.68 2.53 -38.75
CA ILE A 545 2.02 2.78 -38.23
C ILE A 545 3.02 2.65 -39.39
N PRO A 546 3.87 3.67 -39.64
CA PRO A 546 4.90 3.60 -40.67
C PRO A 546 5.88 2.46 -40.37
N SER A 547 6.42 1.86 -41.43
CA SER A 547 7.56 0.95 -41.32
C SER A 547 8.79 1.67 -40.77
N PHE A 548 9.78 0.92 -40.32
CA PHE A 548 11.01 1.50 -39.77
C PHE A 548 11.80 2.28 -40.83
N GLU A 549 11.71 1.86 -42.07
CA GLU A 549 12.32 2.49 -43.24
C GLU A 549 11.63 3.81 -43.61
N GLU A 550 10.30 3.90 -43.42
CA GLU A 550 9.52 5.12 -43.68
C GLU A 550 9.69 6.17 -42.57
N ASP A 551 9.56 5.77 -41.31
CA ASP A 551 9.84 6.64 -40.16
C ASP A 551 10.40 5.86 -38.97
N LYS A 552 11.72 5.87 -38.85
CA LYS A 552 12.42 5.26 -37.71
C LYS A 552 12.00 5.86 -36.37
N ASN A 553 11.58 7.14 -36.31
CA ASN A 553 11.36 7.84 -35.03
C ASN A 553 10.20 7.24 -34.25
N THR A 554 9.20 6.67 -34.92
CA THR A 554 8.09 5.96 -34.29
C THR A 554 8.55 4.79 -33.40
N TYR A 555 9.75 4.25 -33.64
CA TYR A 555 10.33 3.14 -32.89
C TYR A 555 11.27 3.59 -31.75
N PHE A 556 11.39 4.90 -31.52
CA PHE A 556 12.04 5.50 -30.36
C PHE A 556 10.97 6.10 -29.45
N ASP A 557 11.19 6.04 -28.14
CA ASP A 557 10.36 6.79 -27.20
C ASP A 557 10.84 8.25 -27.11
N TRP A 558 10.01 9.14 -26.57
CA TRP A 558 10.37 10.56 -26.46
C TRP A 558 11.65 10.75 -25.64
N ASP A 559 12.55 11.60 -26.14
CA ASP A 559 13.90 11.88 -25.59
C ASP A 559 14.80 10.63 -25.44
N SER A 560 14.48 9.52 -26.12
CA SER A 560 15.35 8.33 -26.20
C SER A 560 16.21 8.36 -27.46
N ASP A 561 17.51 8.11 -27.29
CA ASP A 561 18.47 7.85 -28.38
C ASP A 561 18.59 6.36 -28.74
N LYS A 562 17.93 5.49 -27.97
CA LYS A 562 17.90 4.03 -28.16
C LYS A 562 16.58 3.58 -28.75
N LEU A 563 16.65 2.54 -29.59
CA LEU A 563 15.49 1.81 -30.07
C LEU A 563 14.68 1.29 -28.88
N PHE A 564 13.36 1.37 -29.01
CA PHE A 564 12.47 0.94 -27.95
C PHE A 564 12.69 -0.54 -27.61
N SER A 565 12.86 -0.78 -26.32
CA SER A 565 13.06 -2.11 -25.76
C SER A 565 12.51 -2.16 -24.34
N VAL A 566 12.10 -3.35 -23.92
CA VAL A 566 11.71 -3.63 -22.54
C VAL A 566 12.77 -4.44 -21.79
N ALA A 567 13.98 -4.57 -22.34
CA ALA A 567 15.09 -5.29 -21.70
C ALA A 567 15.46 -4.69 -20.34
N ASP A 568 15.44 -3.36 -20.22
CA ASP A 568 15.78 -2.63 -18.98
C ASP A 568 14.62 -2.58 -17.97
N ARG A 569 13.52 -3.30 -18.22
CA ARG A 569 12.36 -3.34 -17.33
C ARG A 569 12.62 -4.34 -16.21
N GLY A 570 12.85 -3.86 -14.99
CA GLY A 570 12.97 -4.71 -13.81
C GLY A 570 11.65 -5.15 -13.17
N LYS A 571 11.78 -5.78 -12.01
CA LYS A 571 10.65 -6.31 -11.23
C LYS A 571 10.10 -5.25 -10.28
N GLY A 572 8.79 -5.22 -10.11
CA GLY A 572 8.14 -4.33 -9.16
C GLY A 572 8.46 -4.69 -7.71
N GLU A 573 8.87 -3.69 -6.93
CA GLU A 573 9.20 -3.90 -5.51
C GLU A 573 8.03 -3.70 -4.56
N CYS A 574 7.00 -2.99 -5.02
CA CYS A 574 5.94 -2.50 -4.18
C CYS A 574 5.12 -3.60 -3.48
N SER A 575 5.20 -4.85 -3.92
CA SER A 575 4.53 -6.01 -3.32
C SER A 575 5.36 -6.76 -2.28
N ALA A 576 6.63 -6.37 -2.07
CA ALA A 576 7.55 -6.97 -1.10
C ALA A 576 6.79 -7.27 0.19
N GLY A 577 6.58 -8.56 0.45
CA GLY A 577 5.77 -9.02 1.56
C GLY A 577 6.13 -10.44 1.95
N LEU A 578 5.40 -10.94 2.94
CA LEU A 578 5.56 -12.25 3.55
C LEU A 578 5.86 -13.39 2.56
N PHE A 579 5.05 -13.50 1.51
CA PHE A 579 5.18 -14.56 0.51
C PHE A 579 6.46 -14.44 -0.32
N ASP A 580 6.98 -13.23 -0.55
CA ASP A 580 8.25 -13.06 -1.24
C ASP A 580 9.43 -13.62 -0.41
N LEU A 581 9.35 -13.58 0.94
CA LEU A 581 10.33 -14.22 1.82
C LEU A 581 10.22 -15.75 1.78
N ILE A 582 8.98 -16.27 1.85
CA ILE A 582 8.71 -17.71 1.76
C ILE A 582 9.20 -18.26 0.41
N ASP A 583 8.83 -17.63 -0.70
CA ASP A 583 9.24 -18.02 -2.05
C ASP A 583 10.77 -17.98 -2.20
N MET A 584 11.43 -17.01 -1.57
CA MET A 584 12.89 -16.92 -1.58
C MET A 584 13.53 -18.07 -0.77
N ASP A 585 13.05 -18.36 0.43
CA ASP A 585 13.55 -19.48 1.25
C ASP A 585 13.37 -20.81 0.49
N LEU A 586 12.21 -21.02 -0.12
CA LEU A 586 11.93 -22.19 -0.95
C LEU A 586 12.85 -22.25 -2.19
N LYS A 587 13.14 -21.11 -2.83
CA LYS A 587 14.08 -21.04 -3.95
C LYS A 587 15.52 -21.35 -3.52
N MET A 588 15.94 -20.88 -2.35
CA MET A 588 17.27 -21.19 -1.79
C MET A 588 17.40 -22.69 -1.48
N ILE A 589 16.34 -23.31 -0.95
CA ILE A 589 16.26 -24.77 -0.78
C ILE A 589 16.43 -25.47 -2.14
N GLU A 590 15.68 -25.07 -3.16
CA GLU A 590 15.73 -25.70 -4.49
C GLU A 590 17.10 -25.52 -5.18
N GLU A 591 17.71 -24.34 -5.08
CA GLU A 591 19.04 -24.07 -5.63
C GLU A 591 20.12 -24.88 -4.91
N THR A 592 20.04 -24.97 -3.58
CA THR A 592 20.97 -25.77 -2.77
C THR A 592 20.80 -27.27 -3.04
N ARG A 593 19.57 -27.74 -3.24
CA ARG A 593 19.28 -29.12 -3.67
C ARG A 593 19.88 -29.41 -5.04
N LYS A 594 19.76 -28.52 -6.02
CA LYS A 594 20.40 -28.67 -7.34
C LYS A 594 21.92 -28.80 -7.25
N LYS A 595 22.58 -28.06 -6.33
CA LYS A 595 24.03 -28.19 -6.09
C LYS A 595 24.40 -29.56 -5.52
N LEU A 596 23.59 -30.08 -4.60
CA LEU A 596 23.74 -31.44 -4.07
C LEU A 596 23.55 -32.51 -5.16
N ASP A 597 22.53 -32.35 -6.00
CA ASP A 597 22.22 -33.29 -7.09
C ASP A 597 23.27 -33.25 -8.22
N ALA A 598 23.86 -32.08 -8.47
CA ALA A 598 24.94 -31.89 -9.46
C ALA A 598 26.29 -32.47 -9.02
N GLY A 599 26.38 -33.04 -7.81
CA GLY A 599 27.61 -33.67 -7.32
C GLY A 599 28.74 -32.67 -7.02
N GLU A 600 28.40 -31.46 -6.54
CA GLU A 600 29.41 -30.54 -5.99
C GLU A 600 30.26 -31.22 -4.90
N ALA A 601 31.47 -30.70 -4.71
CA ALA A 601 32.53 -31.36 -3.96
C ALA A 601 32.08 -31.87 -2.56
N PRO A 602 32.41 -33.13 -2.18
CA PRO A 602 31.89 -33.81 -0.98
C PRO A 602 32.01 -33.02 0.32
N GLU A 603 33.05 -32.20 0.44
CA GLU A 603 33.33 -31.31 1.57
C GLU A 603 32.27 -30.22 1.80
N LYS A 604 31.51 -29.83 0.78
CA LYS A 604 30.44 -28.81 0.87
C LYS A 604 29.08 -29.40 1.23
N LYS A 605 28.93 -30.72 1.17
CA LYS A 605 27.66 -31.41 1.44
C LYS A 605 27.06 -31.07 2.82
N PRO A 606 27.83 -31.05 3.93
CA PRO A 606 27.27 -30.68 5.23
C PRO A 606 26.76 -29.23 5.27
N GLU A 607 27.46 -28.30 4.62
CA GLU A 607 27.07 -26.89 4.54
C GLU A 607 25.75 -26.71 3.78
N HIS A 608 25.62 -27.38 2.64
CA HIS A 608 24.40 -27.38 1.85
C HIS A 608 23.20 -27.96 2.62
N LEU A 609 23.41 -29.06 3.37
CA LEU A 609 22.36 -29.65 4.21
C LEU A 609 21.95 -28.72 5.36
N ARG A 610 22.89 -28.08 6.05
CA ARG A 610 22.57 -27.07 7.09
C ARG A 610 21.77 -25.90 6.50
N THR A 611 22.17 -25.45 5.31
CA THR A 611 21.48 -24.39 4.57
C THR A 611 20.04 -24.77 4.27
N ILE A 612 19.78 -26.00 3.82
CA ILE A 612 18.41 -26.49 3.59
C ILE A 612 17.61 -26.55 4.90
N VAL A 613 18.19 -27.06 5.99
CA VAL A 613 17.51 -27.11 7.30
C VAL A 613 17.15 -25.70 7.78
N TYR A 614 18.08 -24.76 7.68
CA TYR A 614 17.88 -23.36 8.07
C TYR A 614 16.71 -22.74 7.31
N TYR A 615 16.72 -22.78 5.97
CA TYR A 615 15.66 -22.18 5.16
C TYR A 615 14.32 -22.92 5.31
N ALA A 616 14.32 -24.25 5.48
CA ALA A 616 13.10 -25.01 5.73
C ALA A 616 12.47 -24.64 7.09
N ALA A 617 13.29 -24.47 8.14
CA ALA A 617 12.84 -24.03 9.44
C ALA A 617 12.36 -22.56 9.42
N ARG A 618 12.97 -21.71 8.61
CA ARG A 618 12.63 -20.28 8.55
C ARG A 618 11.38 -19.99 7.73
N ALA A 619 11.21 -20.69 6.59
CA ALA A 619 10.26 -20.33 5.54
C ALA A 619 8.86 -19.98 6.08
N LEU A 620 8.26 -20.84 6.91
CA LEU A 620 6.88 -20.64 7.35
C LEU A 620 6.72 -19.94 8.69
N LEU A 621 7.79 -19.66 9.44
CA LEU A 621 7.70 -19.03 10.77
C LEU A 621 7.03 -17.66 10.77
N ILE A 622 7.29 -16.91 9.71
CA ILE A 622 6.76 -15.58 9.53
C ILE A 622 5.21 -15.60 9.37
N THR A 623 4.61 -16.75 9.00
CA THR A 623 3.15 -16.94 9.00
C THR A 623 2.55 -17.02 10.42
N ARG A 624 3.40 -17.17 11.43
CA ARG A 624 3.07 -17.18 12.86
C ARG A 624 3.46 -15.88 13.56
N GLY A 625 3.92 -14.87 12.81
CA GLY A 625 4.43 -13.62 13.36
C GLY A 625 5.79 -13.78 14.06
N CYS A 626 6.51 -14.87 13.79
CA CYS A 626 7.83 -15.11 14.36
C CYS A 626 8.91 -14.64 13.39
N GLU A 627 9.74 -13.69 13.81
CA GLU A 627 10.94 -13.25 13.11
C GLU A 627 12.17 -13.53 13.99
N PRO A 628 12.77 -14.73 13.89
CA PRO A 628 13.86 -15.13 14.77
C PRO A 628 15.13 -14.31 14.49
N LYS A 629 15.73 -13.76 15.55
CA LYS A 629 16.97 -12.98 15.49
C LYS A 629 18.23 -13.86 15.62
N THR A 630 18.06 -15.09 16.12
CA THR A 630 19.13 -16.07 16.31
C THR A 630 18.72 -17.45 15.81
N GLU A 631 19.68 -18.33 15.51
CA GLU A 631 19.39 -19.74 15.17
C GLU A 631 18.69 -20.49 16.31
N LYS A 632 18.95 -20.11 17.56
CA LYS A 632 18.25 -20.67 18.72
C LYS A 632 16.77 -20.35 18.68
N GLU A 633 16.43 -19.06 18.50
CA GLU A 633 15.03 -18.62 18.36
C GLU A 633 14.35 -19.25 17.14
N LEU A 634 15.09 -19.41 16.02
CA LEU A 634 14.61 -20.09 14.83
C LEU A 634 14.12 -21.50 15.17
N HIS A 635 14.94 -22.27 15.87
CA HIS A 635 14.65 -23.66 16.20
C HIS A 635 13.53 -23.78 17.24
N GLU A 636 13.54 -22.94 18.28
CA GLU A 636 12.50 -22.91 19.31
C GLU A 636 11.13 -22.55 18.72
N ASN A 637 11.08 -21.52 17.87
CA ASN A 637 9.85 -21.11 17.21
C ASN A 637 9.36 -22.19 16.23
N PHE A 638 10.24 -22.81 15.45
CA PHE A 638 9.82 -23.81 14.46
C PHE A 638 9.31 -25.07 15.15
N THR A 639 10.00 -25.50 16.20
CA THR A 639 9.60 -26.63 17.03
C THR A 639 8.23 -26.36 17.66
N THR A 640 8.06 -25.18 18.26
CA THR A 640 6.80 -24.79 18.91
C THR A 640 5.64 -24.71 17.93
N HIS A 641 5.81 -24.08 16.77
CA HIS A 641 4.69 -23.75 15.89
C HIS A 641 4.41 -24.77 14.79
N PHE A 642 5.37 -25.62 14.45
CA PHE A 642 5.25 -26.58 13.35
C PHE A 642 5.43 -28.02 13.80
N ILE A 643 6.33 -28.31 14.75
CA ILE A 643 6.53 -29.67 15.23
C ILE A 643 5.52 -30.05 16.31
N HIS A 644 5.41 -29.26 17.38
CA HIS A 644 4.47 -29.53 18.48
C HIS A 644 3.01 -29.46 18.05
N THR A 645 2.70 -28.72 16.98
CA THR A 645 1.35 -28.62 16.40
C THR A 645 1.01 -29.79 15.46
N GLY A 646 1.96 -30.69 15.19
CA GLY A 646 1.78 -31.82 14.28
C GLY A 646 1.81 -31.48 12.79
N LEU A 647 2.04 -30.20 12.43
CA LEU A 647 2.16 -29.78 11.02
C LEU A 647 3.40 -30.38 10.36
N VAL A 648 4.47 -30.58 11.13
CA VAL A 648 5.73 -31.22 10.76
C VAL A 648 5.99 -32.35 11.74
N ALA A 649 6.36 -33.55 11.25
CA ALA A 649 6.54 -34.71 12.10
C ALA A 649 7.72 -34.53 13.08
N GLY A 650 7.54 -34.97 14.33
CA GLY A 650 8.57 -34.92 15.39
C GLY A 650 9.92 -35.54 15.02
N ARG A 651 9.93 -36.50 14.08
CA ARG A 651 11.16 -37.13 13.56
C ARG A 651 12.18 -36.15 12.97
N PHE A 652 11.74 -34.94 12.59
CA PHE A 652 12.59 -33.91 12.01
C PHE A 652 13.26 -33.00 13.04
N GLN A 653 12.81 -33.00 14.31
CA GLN A 653 13.39 -32.16 15.35
C GLN A 653 14.91 -32.37 15.56
N PRO A 654 15.44 -33.61 15.57
CA PRO A 654 16.87 -33.85 15.70
C PRO A 654 17.71 -33.20 14.58
N LEU A 655 17.14 -32.96 13.39
CA LEU A 655 17.87 -32.32 12.29
C LEU A 655 18.20 -30.85 12.61
N LEU A 656 17.30 -30.16 13.31
CA LEU A 656 17.50 -28.77 13.75
C LEU A 656 18.66 -28.72 14.75
N GLU A 657 18.67 -29.64 15.71
CA GLU A 657 19.73 -29.74 16.73
C GLU A 657 21.08 -30.06 16.08
N MET A 658 21.14 -31.06 15.19
CA MET A 658 22.35 -31.42 14.44
C MET A 658 22.89 -30.26 13.60
N ALA A 659 22.01 -29.48 12.97
CA ALA A 659 22.41 -28.32 12.18
C ALA A 659 22.98 -27.21 13.06
N ARG A 660 22.35 -26.91 14.21
CA ARG A 660 22.80 -25.91 15.18
C ARG A 660 24.17 -26.24 15.77
N GLU A 661 24.36 -27.50 16.14
CA GLU A 661 25.57 -28.00 16.80
C GLU A 661 26.70 -28.30 15.80
N ARG A 662 26.45 -28.11 14.49
CA ARG A 662 27.38 -28.43 13.41
C ARG A 662 27.87 -29.89 13.47
N ASN A 663 26.96 -30.81 13.80
CA ASN A 663 27.21 -32.25 13.80
C ASN A 663 27.10 -32.81 12.36
N ASP A 664 28.10 -32.49 11.55
CA ASP A 664 28.10 -32.67 10.10
C ASP A 664 28.01 -34.13 9.66
N ALA A 665 28.65 -35.03 10.40
CA ALA A 665 28.62 -36.47 10.13
C ALA A 665 27.19 -37.03 10.30
N SER A 666 26.51 -36.65 11.38
CA SER A 666 25.15 -37.12 11.68
C SER A 666 24.13 -36.50 10.74
N LEU A 667 24.29 -35.21 10.41
CA LEU A 667 23.43 -34.53 9.44
C LEU A 667 23.57 -35.13 8.03
N CYS A 668 24.79 -35.45 7.60
CA CYS A 668 25.02 -36.13 6.32
C CYS A 668 24.43 -37.53 6.27
N ALA A 669 24.49 -38.29 7.37
CA ALA A 669 23.85 -39.61 7.47
C ALA A 669 22.32 -39.53 7.33
N ARG A 670 21.73 -38.38 7.67
CA ARG A 670 20.28 -38.10 7.61
C ARG A 670 19.89 -37.19 6.44
N ALA A 671 20.71 -37.11 5.38
CA ALA A 671 20.48 -36.21 4.25
C ALA A 671 19.08 -36.36 3.60
N GLN A 672 18.56 -37.58 3.50
CA GLN A 672 17.21 -37.82 2.96
C GLN A 672 16.10 -37.24 3.84
N ASP A 673 16.28 -37.24 5.17
CA ASP A 673 15.31 -36.63 6.08
C ASP A 673 15.35 -35.10 6.01
N VAL A 674 16.51 -34.51 5.72
CA VAL A 674 16.64 -33.07 5.46
C VAL A 674 15.84 -32.68 4.20
N LEU A 675 15.96 -33.45 3.13
CA LEU A 675 15.17 -33.23 1.92
C LEU A 675 13.67 -33.46 2.15
N ALA A 676 13.31 -34.47 2.93
CA ALA A 676 11.92 -34.73 3.29
C ALA A 676 11.30 -33.63 4.19
N LEU A 677 12.10 -33.01 5.07
CA LEU A 677 11.68 -31.83 5.83
C LEU A 677 11.37 -30.66 4.89
N ALA A 678 12.27 -30.39 3.94
CA ALA A 678 12.08 -29.35 2.94
C ALA A 678 10.83 -29.59 2.08
N ASP A 679 10.62 -30.82 1.59
CA ASP A 679 9.44 -31.18 0.80
C ASP A 679 8.15 -31.04 1.63
N ARG A 680 8.19 -31.37 2.94
CA ARG A 680 7.04 -31.17 3.85
C ARG A 680 6.72 -29.68 4.03
N VAL A 681 7.73 -28.83 4.21
CA VAL A 681 7.55 -27.38 4.33
C VAL A 681 6.97 -26.80 3.04
N LYS A 682 7.46 -27.25 1.88
CA LYS A 682 6.90 -26.87 0.57
C LYS A 682 5.44 -27.29 0.42
N LEU A 683 5.08 -28.50 0.82
CA LEU A 683 3.68 -28.96 0.79
C LEU A 683 2.79 -28.09 1.69
N LEU A 684 3.24 -27.79 2.91
CA LEU A 684 2.52 -26.89 3.83
C LEU A 684 2.28 -25.52 3.18
N TYR A 685 3.29 -24.97 2.52
CA TYR A 685 3.15 -23.72 1.76
C TYR A 685 2.08 -23.80 0.66
N GLU A 686 2.07 -24.89 -0.12
CA GLU A 686 1.12 -25.08 -1.22
C GLU A 686 -0.34 -25.15 -0.73
N ILE A 687 -0.59 -25.87 0.37
CA ILE A 687 -1.94 -26.07 0.95
C ILE A 687 -2.38 -24.97 1.92
N MET A 688 -1.51 -24.03 2.25
CA MET A 688 -1.83 -22.88 3.13
C MET A 688 -2.87 -21.98 2.46
N ASP A 689 -3.84 -21.43 3.17
CA ASP A 689 -4.78 -20.45 2.62
C ASP A 689 -4.34 -18.98 2.83
N ASN A 690 -5.18 -18.03 2.42
CA ASN A 690 -4.87 -16.60 2.54
C ASN A 690 -4.86 -16.07 3.99
N ALA A 691 -5.39 -16.86 4.94
CA ALA A 691 -5.41 -16.60 6.38
C ALA A 691 -4.34 -17.42 7.13
N PHE A 692 -3.36 -17.96 6.39
CA PHE A 692 -2.26 -18.77 6.92
C PHE A 692 -2.69 -20.08 7.58
N GLN A 693 -3.89 -20.57 7.26
CA GLN A 693 -4.34 -21.86 7.76
C GLN A 693 -3.89 -22.97 6.80
N PHE A 694 -3.35 -24.05 7.36
CA PHE A 694 -2.93 -25.21 6.59
C PHE A 694 -4.11 -26.15 6.42
N LYS A 695 -4.68 -26.21 5.20
CA LYS A 695 -5.80 -27.11 4.90
C LYS A 695 -5.28 -28.55 4.74
N ILE A 696 -5.02 -29.21 5.85
CA ILE A 696 -4.69 -30.63 5.86
C ILE A 696 -6.00 -31.39 5.73
N ASN A 697 -6.39 -31.74 4.50
CA ASN A 697 -7.46 -32.71 4.30
C ASN A 697 -7.01 -34.05 4.92
N GLU A 698 -7.89 -34.73 5.65
CA GLU A 698 -7.66 -36.08 6.23
C GLU A 698 -7.41 -37.21 5.19
N CYS A 699 -7.14 -36.89 3.91
CA CYS A 699 -6.99 -37.87 2.83
C CYS A 699 -5.61 -37.90 2.15
N ALA A 700 -4.57 -37.28 2.70
CA ALA A 700 -3.20 -37.42 2.18
C ALA A 700 -2.28 -38.12 3.18
N ALA A 701 -2.50 -39.41 3.39
CA ALA A 701 -1.40 -40.28 3.79
C ALA A 701 -0.43 -40.37 2.59
N LEU A 702 0.79 -39.86 2.75
CA LEU A 702 1.87 -40.01 1.78
C LEU A 702 2.98 -40.92 2.37
N PRO A 703 3.71 -41.65 1.52
CA PRO A 703 4.12 -43.02 1.77
C PRO A 703 5.31 -43.13 2.72
N THR A 704 5.18 -43.96 3.76
CA THR A 704 6.32 -44.50 4.50
C THR A 704 6.89 -45.68 3.72
N ALA A 705 8.01 -45.47 3.02
CA ALA A 705 8.75 -46.55 2.39
C ALA A 705 9.46 -47.43 3.44
N GLY A 706 9.07 -48.72 3.47
CA GLY A 706 9.94 -49.88 3.69
C GLY A 706 10.51 -50.14 5.08
N VAL A 707 9.89 -51.05 5.84
CA VAL A 707 10.59 -51.89 6.84
C VAL A 707 10.07 -53.34 6.71
N PRO A 708 10.94 -54.38 6.69
CA PRO A 708 10.52 -55.76 6.44
C PRO A 708 9.79 -56.42 7.62
N GLN A 709 8.86 -57.32 7.29
CA GLN A 709 8.03 -58.12 8.20
C GLN A 709 8.77 -59.36 8.77
N HIS A 710 8.45 -59.71 10.03
CA HIS A 710 7.93 -61.01 10.52
C HIS A 710 8.41 -61.34 11.97
N PRO A 711 7.82 -62.32 12.70
CA PRO A 711 6.47 -62.91 12.61
C PRO A 711 5.80 -63.11 14.00
N GLY A 712 4.47 -63.29 14.02
CA GLY A 712 3.76 -63.75 15.22
C GLY A 712 2.24 -63.71 15.07
N ALA A 713 1.68 -64.80 14.53
CA ALA A 713 0.26 -65.05 14.25
C ALA A 713 -0.57 -65.30 15.54
N PHE A 714 -1.91 -65.42 15.63
CA PHE A 714 -3.08 -65.75 14.79
C PHE A 714 -4.33 -65.13 15.53
N PRO A 715 -5.59 -65.59 15.37
CA PRO A 715 -6.57 -65.30 14.32
C PRO A 715 -7.83 -64.58 14.86
N SER A 716 -8.73 -64.27 13.94
CA SER A 716 -10.03 -63.61 14.07
C SER A 716 -11.08 -64.35 14.92
N ARG A 717 -11.88 -63.60 15.71
CA ARG A 717 -13.34 -63.79 15.79
C ARG A 717 -14.13 -62.68 16.50
N GLU A 718 -15.19 -62.27 15.79
CA GLU A 718 -16.53 -61.80 16.18
C GLU A 718 -16.78 -60.94 17.42
N ILE A 719 -17.48 -59.84 17.12
CA ILE A 719 -18.11 -58.84 17.97
C ILE A 719 -19.15 -59.50 18.88
N THR A 720 -19.00 -59.36 20.19
CA THR A 720 -20.13 -59.30 21.12
C THR A 720 -19.84 -58.33 22.28
N THR A 721 -20.73 -57.34 22.37
CA THR A 721 -21.24 -56.67 23.59
C THR A 721 -20.27 -56.00 24.57
N SER A 722 -20.53 -54.69 24.76
CA SER A 722 -19.99 -53.69 25.73
C SER A 722 -18.57 -53.15 25.49
N PRO A 723 -18.38 -51.84 25.26
CA PRO A 723 -17.06 -51.25 25.16
C PRO A 723 -16.39 -51.21 26.55
N PRO A 724 -15.13 -51.64 26.70
CA PRO A 724 -14.36 -51.32 27.89
C PRO A 724 -14.12 -49.80 27.91
N SER A 725 -14.42 -49.16 29.03
CA SER A 725 -14.23 -47.74 29.25
C SER A 725 -12.77 -47.34 29.01
N LEU A 726 -12.52 -46.40 28.09
CA LEU A 726 -11.26 -45.67 28.02
C LEU A 726 -10.96 -45.07 29.42
N PRO A 727 -9.71 -45.13 29.91
CA PRO A 727 -9.37 -44.51 31.19
C PRO A 727 -9.63 -43.00 31.11
N LYS A 728 -10.56 -42.50 31.92
CA LYS A 728 -10.93 -41.09 31.99
C LYS A 728 -10.18 -40.38 33.11
N ILE A 729 -9.54 -39.26 32.79
CA ILE A 729 -8.89 -38.42 33.80
C ILE A 729 -9.97 -37.54 34.44
N VAL A 730 -10.14 -37.65 35.76
CA VAL A 730 -11.17 -36.90 36.51
C VAL A 730 -10.57 -35.66 37.16
N LYS A 731 -11.23 -34.51 37.02
CA LYS A 731 -10.86 -33.26 37.68
C LYS A 731 -12.08 -32.61 38.36
N ASP A 732 -11.98 -32.44 39.67
CA ASP A 732 -12.99 -31.75 40.44
C ASP A 732 -12.77 -30.23 40.37
N PHE A 733 -13.70 -29.51 39.76
CA PHE A 733 -13.71 -28.05 39.66
C PHE A 733 -14.92 -27.43 40.34
N ARG A 734 -15.56 -28.16 41.27
CA ARG A 734 -16.57 -27.59 42.17
C ARG A 734 -15.94 -26.51 43.06
N GLY A 735 -16.73 -25.50 43.38
CA GLY A 735 -16.30 -24.26 44.03
C GLY A 735 -15.51 -23.29 43.14
N VAL A 736 -15.27 -23.61 41.86
CA VAL A 736 -14.55 -22.73 40.92
C VAL A 736 -15.55 -21.94 40.07
N THR A 737 -15.55 -20.61 40.22
CA THR A 737 -16.45 -19.71 39.50
C THR A 737 -16.04 -19.52 38.04
N CYS A 738 -17.01 -19.16 37.18
CA CYS A 738 -16.77 -18.75 35.80
C CYS A 738 -16.01 -17.40 35.80
N PRO A 739 -15.00 -17.18 34.92
CA PRO A 739 -14.53 -18.04 33.82
C PRO A 739 -13.42 -19.02 34.22
N MET A 740 -13.03 -19.08 35.48
CA MET A 740 -11.84 -19.81 35.90
C MET A 740 -12.00 -21.33 35.81
N ASN A 741 -13.23 -21.84 35.95
CA ASN A 741 -13.54 -23.24 35.71
C ASN A 741 -13.31 -23.65 34.24
N PHE A 742 -13.65 -22.80 33.28
CA PHE A 742 -13.36 -23.01 31.86
C PHE A 742 -11.86 -22.95 31.57
N VAL A 743 -11.14 -21.96 32.11
CA VAL A 743 -9.68 -21.87 31.97
C VAL A 743 -8.99 -23.12 32.51
N LYS A 744 -9.39 -23.61 33.69
CA LYS A 744 -8.86 -24.84 34.27
C LYS A 744 -9.21 -26.08 33.45
N THR A 745 -10.40 -26.11 32.87
CA THR A 745 -10.84 -27.17 31.94
C THR A 745 -9.96 -27.18 30.70
N LYS A 746 -9.70 -26.03 30.09
CA LYS A 746 -8.79 -25.87 28.96
C LYS A 746 -7.37 -26.30 29.28
N MET A 747 -6.83 -25.90 30.44
CA MET A 747 -5.50 -26.32 30.87
C MET A 747 -5.40 -27.84 31.10
N ALA A 748 -6.47 -28.47 31.58
CA ALA A 748 -6.54 -29.91 31.72
C ALA A 748 -6.60 -30.60 30.36
N LEU A 749 -7.46 -30.12 29.45
CA LEU A 749 -7.56 -30.60 28.07
C LEU A 749 -6.25 -30.41 27.29
N ALA A 750 -5.53 -29.31 27.49
CA ALA A 750 -4.25 -29.05 26.83
C ALA A 750 -3.20 -30.14 27.12
N LYS A 751 -3.29 -30.80 28.29
CA LYS A 751 -2.38 -31.88 28.70
C LYS A 751 -2.76 -33.26 28.18
N LEU A 752 -3.95 -33.43 27.61
CA LEU A 752 -4.42 -34.70 27.06
C LEU A 752 -4.01 -34.89 25.60
N GLN A 753 -3.95 -36.13 25.14
CA GLN A 753 -3.80 -36.48 23.73
C GLN A 753 -5.18 -36.52 23.03
N PRO A 754 -5.24 -36.39 21.69
CA PRO A 754 -6.49 -36.54 20.96
C PRO A 754 -7.14 -37.90 21.22
N ARG A 755 -8.48 -37.91 21.35
CA ARG A 755 -9.35 -39.03 21.77
C ARG A 755 -9.26 -39.47 23.23
N GLU A 756 -8.43 -38.83 24.05
CA GLU A 756 -8.47 -39.06 25.50
C GLU A 756 -9.66 -38.34 26.16
N LEU A 757 -10.14 -38.94 27.25
CA LEU A 757 -11.34 -38.49 27.95
C LEU A 757 -10.99 -37.72 29.23
N LEU A 758 -11.53 -36.51 29.37
CA LEU A 758 -11.53 -35.73 30.59
C LEU A 758 -12.94 -35.72 31.19
N GLU A 759 -13.10 -36.15 32.43
CA GLU A 759 -14.31 -35.87 33.20
C GLU A 759 -14.06 -34.71 34.15
N ILE A 760 -14.87 -33.66 34.06
CA ILE A 760 -14.82 -32.52 34.99
C ILE A 760 -16.07 -32.48 35.85
N TRP A 761 -15.92 -32.10 37.11
CA TRP A 761 -17.06 -31.87 38.02
C TRP A 761 -17.29 -30.38 38.22
N LEU A 762 -18.53 -29.92 38.04
CA LEU A 762 -18.93 -28.51 38.04
C LEU A 762 -20.13 -28.30 38.97
N ASP A 763 -20.21 -27.12 39.59
CA ASP A 763 -21.39 -26.73 40.37
C ASP A 763 -22.60 -26.41 39.47
N ASP A 764 -23.79 -26.42 40.06
CA ASP A 764 -25.03 -25.99 39.40
C ASP A 764 -25.01 -24.49 39.03
N GLY A 765 -25.75 -24.11 37.99
CA GLY A 765 -25.81 -22.73 37.48
C GLY A 765 -24.71 -22.39 36.46
N GLN A 766 -24.09 -21.22 36.57
CA GLN A 766 -23.19 -20.68 35.54
C GLN A 766 -22.05 -21.62 35.08
N PRO A 767 -21.39 -22.42 35.95
CA PRO A 767 -20.34 -23.34 35.51
C PRO A 767 -20.82 -24.37 34.49
N ILE A 768 -21.91 -25.09 34.77
CA ILE A 768 -22.43 -26.12 33.88
C ILE A 768 -23.10 -25.52 32.64
N GLU A 769 -23.66 -24.31 32.71
CA GLU A 769 -24.27 -23.64 31.56
C GLU A 769 -23.22 -23.19 30.53
N ASN A 770 -22.04 -22.73 30.97
CA ASN A 770 -21.07 -22.05 30.10
C ASN A 770 -19.89 -22.93 29.67
N VAL A 771 -19.37 -23.79 30.56
CA VAL A 771 -18.14 -24.56 30.29
C VAL A 771 -18.33 -25.55 29.12
N PRO A 772 -19.41 -26.36 29.03
CA PRO A 772 -19.59 -27.28 27.91
C PRO A 772 -19.76 -26.57 26.57
N GLY A 773 -20.40 -25.40 26.54
CA GLY A 773 -20.54 -24.58 25.33
C GLY A 773 -19.18 -24.07 24.86
N SER A 774 -18.41 -23.46 25.76
CA SER A 774 -17.08 -22.93 25.47
C SER A 774 -16.09 -24.02 25.02
N VAL A 775 -16.18 -25.23 25.59
CA VAL A 775 -15.37 -26.39 25.17
C VAL A 775 -15.73 -26.86 23.75
N ARG A 776 -17.01 -26.80 23.36
CA ARG A 776 -17.42 -27.10 21.97
C ARG A 776 -16.91 -26.06 20.98
N GLU A 777 -16.92 -24.79 21.35
CA GLU A 777 -16.38 -23.69 20.52
C GLU A 777 -14.87 -23.83 20.30
N GLU A 778 -14.14 -24.41 21.25
CA GLU A 778 -12.73 -24.79 21.10
C GLU A 778 -12.52 -26.08 20.26
N GLY A 779 -13.59 -26.67 19.75
CA GLY A 779 -13.56 -27.79 18.82
C GLY A 779 -13.56 -29.17 19.46
N HIS A 780 -13.68 -29.28 20.79
CA HIS A 780 -13.72 -30.56 21.50
C HIS A 780 -15.16 -31.12 21.63
N ALA A 781 -15.30 -32.43 21.83
CA ALA A 781 -16.62 -33.07 21.88
C ALA A 781 -17.06 -33.34 23.33
N ILE A 782 -18.28 -32.92 23.68
CA ILE A 782 -18.91 -33.29 24.96
C ILE A 782 -19.64 -34.61 24.76
N LEU A 783 -19.17 -35.67 25.40
CA LEU A 783 -19.75 -37.01 25.29
C LEU A 783 -20.90 -37.24 26.28
N GLU A 784 -20.80 -36.71 27.50
CA GLU A 784 -21.81 -36.90 28.54
C GLU A 784 -21.89 -35.67 29.46
N GLN A 785 -23.09 -35.32 29.90
CA GLN A 785 -23.34 -34.33 30.96
C GLN A 785 -24.41 -34.88 31.90
N LYS A 786 -24.04 -35.16 33.15
CA LYS A 786 -24.92 -35.83 34.10
C LYS A 786 -24.86 -35.16 35.47
N LYS A 787 -26.03 -34.86 36.04
CA LYS A 787 -26.14 -34.38 37.43
C LYS A 787 -25.97 -35.56 38.40
N ILE A 788 -25.08 -35.43 39.36
CA ILE A 788 -24.81 -36.39 40.43
C ILE A 788 -24.95 -35.63 41.75
N ASN A 789 -26.04 -35.90 42.49
CA ASN A 789 -26.39 -35.20 43.73
C ASN A 789 -26.37 -33.67 43.58
N ASP A 790 -25.37 -33.02 44.18
CA ASP A 790 -25.17 -31.57 44.28
C ASP A 790 -24.26 -30.98 43.19
N TYR A 791 -23.80 -31.77 42.22
CA TYR A 791 -22.91 -31.31 41.15
C TYR A 791 -23.16 -31.98 39.79
N TRP A 792 -22.46 -31.52 38.75
CA TRP A 792 -22.52 -32.04 37.39
C TRP A 792 -21.19 -32.66 36.97
N ALA A 793 -21.23 -33.89 36.45
CA ALA A 793 -20.10 -34.53 35.79
C ALA A 793 -20.22 -34.35 34.26
N VAL A 794 -19.18 -33.79 33.64
CA VAL A 794 -19.12 -33.57 32.19
C VAL A 794 -17.94 -34.33 31.61
N VAL A 795 -18.20 -35.26 30.70
CA VAL A 795 -17.18 -36.05 30.00
C VAL A 795 -16.90 -35.41 28.64
N ILE A 796 -15.63 -35.08 28.42
CA ILE A 796 -15.12 -34.35 27.26
C ILE A 796 -14.10 -35.25 26.55
N GLU A 797 -14.28 -35.45 25.26
CA GLU A 797 -13.26 -36.04 24.38
C GLU A 797 -12.45 -34.93 23.73
N LYS A 798 -11.13 -34.96 23.92
CA LYS A 798 -10.24 -34.03 23.21
C LYS A 798 -10.22 -34.40 21.72
N LYS A 799 -10.74 -33.50 20.89
CA LYS A 799 -10.58 -33.59 19.42
C LYS A 799 -9.23 -33.05 18.97
#